data_AF-A0A1J4XA59-F1
#
_entry.id   AF-A0A1J4XA59-F1
#
_cell.length_a   1.000
_cell.length_b   1.000
_cell.length_c   1.000
_cell.angle_alpha   90.00
_cell.angle_beta   90.00
_cell.angle_gamma   90.00
#
_symmetry.space_group_name_H-M   'P 1'
#
loop_
_entity.id
_entity.type
_entity.pdbx_description
1 polymer ?
#
loop_
_entity_poly.entity_id
_entity_poly.type
_entity_poly.pdbx_seq_one_letter_code
_entity_poly.pdbx_strand_id
1 'polypeptide(L)'
;MGLNGIGVSDLNVELGRVQAKNFYERSGLFVSMEQMHEYFFTVHPDWRPENFQATVMRMWQEGGCNGPSGDTRDWLNGVILDMMGRYDRDLNVYAAAVAEIMQKGVEVCLAVRQGQPEGPLLFELDQLITDRGYWEAVGRLAGIGVKLPTRQQVIAEAKHIVDDKILELLRTQSEDRRLIANLDLRQQNAQWMAARNDGLTNISVLGLRKNTADGYSPEELDRSEQRRLARAARLFQQFAGYGTDSRVRVVVAAANETNIQRKRQVAGGMTEIVITKAEADLIATETEKSTQENGGDATIVAEEVMANPEIEVIAALVRNLGTIAATDNLVDTAMLQMPQGGEREITFELTGPMMVNLWTDFGPDEPGKDDKVGLSYGLAMPQYPNLSLTLSGNGISYSSDKKDVSSKSVDFAGESVSTVLPAGTYTLAVRDITSYPTGTSSVTMPTVPVHYEIRPYTTQKIEGRISIAERGVTMPVSMSVAEFDSNTGLRLPEAKNGLDPQKPVWVVVHGRANSEESSQIAELTRSLQALGVQVVTVDWHDGAADNGTPIGLEGSRWIEGVGTWAANQLRAAGFGSQNICVVGHSWGTYVAYEIGKRIPNGVQTLIALDPAADSRLLGGGKYKGIEDPNFSFANVTANSYAFHSSELGNREKALTAKYAFDILAPENYEQNSWDAITAQMLVSQRYLSALGAETADEVIDAFREHGFAVSLFSEILRRQKENPGDAVASRFSPENLRSNASEFTVRPDSWEGYFYAHPSLATFTSGADAGKQAWLATAYQFYAQDENGSPILGN
;
A
#
# COMPACT_ATOMS: atom_id res chain seq x y z
N MET A 1 30.82 -22.89 14.63
CA MET A 1 30.00 -22.75 13.42
C MET A 1 30.68 -21.69 12.55
N GLY A 2 31.22 -22.06 11.39
CA GLY A 2 32.05 -21.16 10.58
C GLY A 2 31.21 -20.12 9.83
N LEU A 3 31.72 -18.89 9.76
CA LEU A 3 31.15 -17.74 9.03
C LEU A 3 31.12 -17.91 7.49
N ASN A 4 31.43 -19.10 6.97
CA ASN A 4 31.60 -19.36 5.53
C ASN A 4 30.29 -19.55 4.75
N GLY A 5 29.13 -19.25 5.36
CA GLY A 5 27.82 -19.53 4.78
C GLY A 5 27.17 -18.38 4.01
N ILE A 6 27.64 -17.14 4.19
CA ILE A 6 27.14 -15.99 3.41
C ILE A 6 28.04 -15.85 2.19
N GLY A 7 27.46 -16.01 1.00
CA GLY A 7 28.16 -15.69 -0.24
C GLY A 7 28.57 -14.22 -0.20
N VAL A 8 29.86 -13.93 -0.43
CA VAL A 8 30.38 -12.54 -0.51
C VAL A 8 29.62 -11.75 -1.58
N SER A 9 29.05 -12.44 -2.58
CA SER A 9 28.12 -11.90 -3.57
C SER A 9 26.88 -11.25 -2.95
N ASP A 10 26.23 -11.92 -2.00
CA ASP A 10 24.93 -11.50 -1.44
C ASP A 10 25.11 -10.27 -0.55
N LEU A 11 26.21 -10.25 0.21
CA LEU A 11 26.59 -9.09 1.02
C LEU A 11 26.88 -7.86 0.14
N ASN A 12 27.59 -8.03 -0.97
CA ASN A 12 27.88 -6.94 -1.90
C ASN A 12 26.62 -6.40 -2.58
N VAL A 13 25.68 -7.28 -2.96
CA VAL A 13 24.40 -6.89 -3.56
C VAL A 13 23.57 -6.10 -2.56
N GLU A 14 23.48 -6.55 -1.31
CA GLU A 14 22.71 -5.86 -0.28
C GLU A 14 23.34 -4.52 0.13
N LEU A 15 24.66 -4.46 0.30
CA LEU A 15 25.33 -3.19 0.61
C LEU A 15 25.33 -2.22 -0.57
N GLY A 16 25.38 -2.70 -1.81
CA GLY A 16 25.25 -1.87 -3.01
C GLY A 16 23.84 -1.28 -3.19
N ARG A 17 22.82 -1.83 -2.53
CA ARG A 17 21.45 -1.28 -2.47
C ARG A 17 21.29 -0.22 -1.38
N VAL A 18 22.16 -0.20 -0.38
CA VAL A 18 22.12 0.81 0.68
C VAL A 18 22.67 2.11 0.12
N GLN A 19 21.82 3.14 0.06
CA GLN A 19 22.22 4.46 -0.41
C GLN A 19 23.33 5.05 0.46
N ALA A 20 24.26 5.81 -0.13
CA ALA A 20 25.36 6.49 0.57
C ALA A 20 24.91 7.25 1.82
N LYS A 21 23.75 7.92 1.73
CA LYS A 21 23.12 8.66 2.83
C LYS A 21 22.86 7.77 4.06
N ASN A 22 22.42 6.53 3.87
CA ASN A 22 22.18 5.59 4.97
C ASN A 22 23.49 5.16 5.66
N PHE A 23 24.60 5.10 4.94
CA PHE A 23 25.91 4.83 5.55
C PHE A 23 26.37 6.00 6.42
N TYR A 24 26.17 7.24 5.97
CA TYR A 24 26.43 8.42 6.78
C TYR A 24 25.58 8.44 8.05
N GLU A 25 24.26 8.26 7.95
CA GLU A 25 23.34 8.30 9.10
C GLU A 25 23.59 7.19 10.13
N ARG A 26 24.13 6.04 9.71
CA ARG A 26 24.51 4.93 10.60
C ARG A 26 25.92 5.07 11.17
N SER A 27 26.70 6.00 10.65
CA SER A 27 28.08 6.19 11.06
C SER A 27 28.17 6.99 12.36
N GLY A 28 29.15 6.70 13.21
CA GLY A 28 29.56 7.59 14.29
C GLY A 28 30.11 8.95 13.84
N LEU A 29 30.18 9.19 12.53
CA LEU A 29 30.54 10.46 11.89
C LEU A 29 29.31 11.31 11.55
N PHE A 30 28.10 10.79 11.79
CA PHE A 30 26.86 11.54 11.62
C PHE A 30 26.86 12.76 12.55
N VAL A 31 26.76 13.94 11.94
CA VAL A 31 26.46 15.17 12.66
C VAL A 31 24.98 15.44 12.47
N SER A 32 24.21 15.30 13.54
CA SER A 32 22.79 15.66 13.51
C SER A 32 22.61 17.17 13.44
N MET A 33 21.46 17.62 12.96
CA MET A 33 21.10 19.05 12.98
C MET A 33 21.10 19.61 14.42
N GLU A 34 20.68 18.80 15.40
CA GLU A 34 20.74 19.16 16.83
C GLU A 34 22.19 19.37 17.32
N GLN A 35 23.11 18.46 16.98
CA GLN A 35 24.53 18.61 17.31
C GLN A 35 25.12 19.86 16.64
N MET A 36 24.69 20.17 15.42
CA MET A 36 25.08 21.37 14.71
C MET A 36 24.55 22.63 15.39
N HIS A 37 23.30 22.65 15.84
CA HIS A 37 22.74 23.76 16.61
C HIS A 37 23.49 23.96 17.94
N GLU A 38 23.83 22.87 18.64
CA GLU A 38 24.65 22.96 19.85
C GLU A 38 26.06 23.51 19.58
N TYR A 39 26.67 23.12 18.46
CA TYR A 39 27.93 23.70 17.99
C TYR A 39 27.81 25.18 17.64
N PHE A 40 26.74 25.57 16.96
CA PHE A 40 26.42 26.96 16.67
C PHE A 40 26.32 27.78 17.96
N PHE A 41 25.56 27.31 18.95
CA PHE A 41 25.41 27.98 20.24
C PHE A 41 26.64 27.88 21.14
N THR A 42 27.58 26.97 20.85
CA THR A 42 28.89 26.96 21.50
C THR A 42 29.76 28.12 21.00
N VAL A 43 29.64 28.48 19.72
CA VAL A 43 30.33 29.63 19.13
C VAL A 43 29.59 30.95 19.40
N HIS A 44 28.26 30.89 19.52
CA HIS A 44 27.38 32.03 19.79
C HIS A 44 26.60 31.86 21.11
N PRO A 45 27.28 31.78 22.27
CA PRO A 45 26.62 31.52 23.55
C PRO A 45 25.60 32.60 23.95
N ASP A 46 25.83 33.84 23.50
CA ASP A 46 24.95 34.99 23.73
C ASP A 46 23.61 34.86 22.98
N TRP A 47 23.50 33.96 22.00
CA TRP A 47 22.29 33.74 21.22
C TRP A 47 21.46 32.55 21.72
N ARG A 48 21.93 31.83 22.74
CA ARG A 48 21.14 30.79 23.38
C ARG A 48 19.85 31.37 23.96
N PRO A 49 18.72 30.63 23.97
CA PRO A 49 17.44 31.12 24.49
C PRO A 49 17.54 31.75 25.88
N GLU A 50 18.33 31.15 26.79
CA GLU A 50 18.53 31.65 28.15
C GLU A 50 19.29 32.99 28.23
N ASN A 51 20.11 33.32 27.23
CA ASN A 51 20.91 34.55 27.18
C ASN A 51 20.32 35.58 26.20
N PHE A 52 19.40 35.16 25.34
CA PHE A 52 18.92 35.92 24.19
C PHE A 52 18.33 37.28 24.59
N GLN A 53 17.47 37.32 25.61
CA GLN A 53 16.85 38.56 26.07
C GLN A 53 17.88 39.55 26.64
N ALA A 54 18.91 39.06 27.34
CA ALA A 54 19.99 39.90 27.86
C ALA A 54 20.81 40.49 26.71
N THR A 55 21.07 39.69 25.67
CA THR A 55 21.76 40.10 24.45
C THR A 55 20.98 41.17 23.69
N VAL A 56 19.67 40.98 23.49
CA VAL A 56 18.78 41.98 22.87
C VAL A 56 18.83 43.31 23.63
N MET A 57 18.72 43.28 24.96
CA MET A 57 18.74 44.50 25.77
C MET A 57 20.09 45.21 25.73
N ARG A 58 21.20 44.46 25.74
CA ARG A 58 22.55 45.01 25.58
C ARG A 58 22.73 45.69 24.22
N MET A 59 22.38 45.00 23.14
CA MET A 59 22.49 45.54 21.77
C MET A 59 21.60 46.78 21.56
N TRP A 60 20.42 46.79 22.15
CA TRP A 60 19.53 47.94 22.12
C TRP A 60 20.12 49.15 22.86
N GLN A 61 20.66 48.94 24.07
CA GLN A 61 21.30 50.01 24.87
C GLN A 61 22.57 50.57 24.21
N GLU A 62 23.29 49.76 23.44
CA GLU A 62 24.48 50.17 22.68
C GLU A 62 24.14 50.90 21.36
N GLY A 63 22.86 51.12 21.06
CA GLY A 63 22.41 51.86 19.88
C GLY A 63 22.25 51.00 18.62
N GLY A 64 22.04 49.69 18.78
CA GLY A 64 21.93 48.74 17.65
C GLY A 64 20.76 49.00 16.70
N CYS A 65 19.63 49.53 17.19
CA CYS A 65 18.48 49.90 16.36
C CYS A 65 17.89 51.23 16.86
N ASN A 66 17.53 52.14 15.95
CA ASN A 66 16.92 53.43 16.29
C ASN A 66 15.43 53.33 16.71
N GLY A 67 14.99 52.16 17.18
CA GLY A 67 13.59 51.82 17.47
C GLY A 67 13.39 51.18 18.85
N PRO A 68 12.17 50.71 19.15
CA PRO A 68 11.89 49.93 20.36
C PRO A 68 12.78 48.67 20.44
N SER A 69 12.98 48.12 21.63
CA SER A 69 13.75 46.89 21.82
C SER A 69 13.18 45.67 21.05
N GLY A 70 11.91 45.72 20.66
CA GLY A 70 11.28 44.75 19.77
C GLY A 70 11.93 44.70 18.38
N ASP A 71 12.29 45.85 17.81
CA ASP A 71 12.93 45.90 16.50
C ASP A 71 14.34 45.26 16.53
N THR A 72 15.06 45.44 17.65
CA THR A 72 16.35 44.77 17.88
C THR A 72 16.19 43.26 18.03
N ARG A 73 15.11 42.81 18.68
CA ARG A 73 14.78 41.38 18.82
C ARG A 73 14.49 40.76 17.45
N ASP A 74 13.63 41.39 16.66
CA ASP A 74 13.22 40.87 15.35
C ASP A 74 14.38 40.85 14.36
N TRP A 75 15.21 41.90 14.37
CA TRP A 75 16.44 41.93 13.58
C TRP A 75 17.40 40.81 13.99
N LEU A 76 17.64 40.61 15.29
CA LEU A 76 18.54 39.57 15.77
C LEU A 76 18.01 38.17 15.47
N ASN A 77 16.71 37.94 15.60
CA ASN A 77 16.05 36.71 15.16
C ASN A 77 16.28 36.46 13.66
N GLY A 78 16.11 37.49 12.82
CA GLY A 78 16.38 37.39 11.38
C GLY A 78 17.83 37.02 11.06
N VAL A 79 18.80 37.58 11.81
CA VAL A 79 20.23 37.23 11.67
C VAL A 79 20.51 35.80 12.09
N ILE A 80 19.94 35.35 13.20
CA ILE A 80 20.09 33.97 13.68
C ILE A 80 19.51 32.99 12.66
N LEU A 81 18.30 33.25 12.15
CA LEU A 81 17.66 32.40 11.13
C LEU A 81 18.45 32.37 9.81
N ASP A 82 18.97 33.51 9.32
CA ASP A 82 19.82 33.51 8.11
C ASP A 82 21.12 32.72 8.34
N MET A 83 21.74 32.83 9.51
CA MET A 83 22.96 32.09 9.84
C MET A 83 22.69 30.59 9.98
N MET A 84 21.65 30.19 10.71
CA MET A 84 21.25 28.78 10.82
C MET A 84 20.91 28.20 9.44
N GLY A 85 20.17 28.94 8.61
CA GLY A 85 19.89 28.52 7.23
C GLY A 85 21.12 28.39 6.33
N ARG A 86 22.20 29.16 6.58
CA ARG A 86 23.51 28.96 5.93
C ARG A 86 24.19 27.70 6.43
N TYR A 87 24.19 27.46 7.74
CA TYR A 87 24.76 26.26 8.34
C TYR A 87 24.03 24.99 7.89
N ASP A 88 22.71 25.02 7.73
CA ASP A 88 21.94 23.90 7.19
C ASP A 88 22.33 23.56 5.75
N ARG A 89 22.52 24.59 4.91
CA ARG A 89 23.03 24.37 3.54
C ARG A 89 24.42 23.75 3.56
N ASP A 90 25.31 24.26 4.40
CA ASP A 90 26.67 23.72 4.52
C ASP A 90 26.68 22.31 5.12
N LEU A 91 25.78 22.02 6.07
CA LEU A 91 25.60 20.70 6.67
C LEU A 91 25.10 19.68 5.65
N ASN A 92 24.20 20.07 4.75
CA ASN A 92 23.77 19.21 3.66
C ASN A 92 24.93 18.86 2.70
N VAL A 93 25.81 19.83 2.40
CA VAL A 93 27.02 19.58 1.59
C VAL A 93 27.99 18.66 2.34
N TYR A 94 28.17 18.88 3.65
CA TYR A 94 28.99 18.00 4.50
C TYR A 94 28.42 16.58 4.55
N ALA A 95 27.12 16.43 4.79
CA ALA A 95 26.43 15.15 4.85
C ALA A 95 26.58 14.37 3.53
N ALA A 96 26.43 15.05 2.39
CA ALA A 96 26.67 14.45 1.08
C ALA A 96 28.13 13.99 0.90
N ALA A 97 29.09 14.83 1.30
CA ALA A 97 30.52 14.50 1.23
C ALA A 97 30.88 13.29 2.10
N VAL A 98 30.44 13.30 3.37
CA VAL A 98 30.72 12.19 4.30
C VAL A 98 29.99 10.92 3.87
N ALA A 99 28.77 11.02 3.30
CA ALA A 99 28.07 9.88 2.71
C ALA A 99 28.87 9.22 1.59
N GLU A 100 29.43 10.00 0.66
CA GLU A 100 30.27 9.48 -0.41
C GLU A 100 31.57 8.87 0.13
N ILE A 101 32.24 9.56 1.06
CA ILE A 101 33.45 9.07 1.74
C ILE A 101 33.16 7.74 2.46
N MET A 102 32.03 7.64 3.15
CA MET A 102 31.61 6.42 3.85
C MET A 102 31.28 5.29 2.91
N GLN A 103 30.60 5.58 1.80
CA GLN A 103 30.36 4.59 0.75
C GLN A 103 31.68 4.03 0.22
N LYS A 104 32.63 4.90 -0.12
CA LYS A 104 33.97 4.46 -0.56
C LYS A 104 34.69 3.66 0.52
N GLY A 105 34.58 4.06 1.80
CA GLY A 105 35.11 3.30 2.94
C GLY A 105 34.55 1.87 3.01
N VAL A 106 33.24 1.70 2.81
CA VAL A 106 32.57 0.40 2.77
C VAL A 106 33.07 -0.44 1.58
N GLU A 107 33.21 0.17 0.40
CA GLU A 107 33.77 -0.48 -0.78
C GLU A 107 35.20 -0.99 -0.53
N VAL A 108 36.06 -0.16 0.10
CA VAL A 108 37.42 -0.55 0.48
C VAL A 108 37.40 -1.76 1.42
N CYS A 109 36.57 -1.74 2.47
CA CYS A 109 36.44 -2.86 3.41
C CYS A 109 35.99 -4.15 2.73
N LEU A 110 35.05 -4.07 1.80
CA LEU A 110 34.58 -5.23 1.03
C LEU A 110 35.65 -5.76 0.06
N ALA A 111 36.34 -4.87 -0.65
CA ALA A 111 37.40 -5.24 -1.59
C ALA A 111 38.61 -5.89 -0.88
N VAL A 112 39.02 -5.37 0.28
CA VAL A 112 40.08 -5.99 1.09
C VAL A 112 39.64 -7.37 1.60
N ARG A 113 38.38 -7.53 2.02
CA ARG A 113 37.81 -8.84 2.39
C ARG A 113 37.80 -9.85 1.23
N GLN A 114 37.71 -9.36 0.00
CA GLN A 114 37.80 -10.17 -1.23
C GLN A 114 39.24 -10.47 -1.65
N GLY A 115 40.24 -10.03 -0.87
CA GLY A 115 41.66 -10.28 -1.14
C GLY A 115 42.30 -9.28 -2.10
N GLN A 116 41.66 -8.15 -2.40
CA GLN A 116 42.29 -7.08 -3.16
C GLN A 116 43.39 -6.37 -2.34
N PRO A 117 44.45 -5.86 -2.97
CA PRO A 117 45.51 -5.16 -2.26
C PRO A 117 45.00 -3.85 -1.65
N GLU A 118 45.19 -3.67 -0.35
CA GLU A 118 44.69 -2.52 0.43
C GLU A 118 45.31 -1.18 0.02
N GLY A 119 46.58 -1.15 -0.39
CA GLY A 119 47.33 0.07 -0.66
C GLY A 119 46.67 1.02 -1.70
N PRO A 120 46.37 0.55 -2.93
CA PRO A 120 45.68 1.37 -3.93
C PRO A 120 44.30 1.86 -3.48
N LEU A 121 43.54 1.00 -2.80
CA LEU A 121 42.19 1.30 -2.32
C LEU A 121 42.19 2.42 -1.26
N LEU A 122 43.14 2.37 -0.32
CA LEU A 122 43.31 3.43 0.68
C LEU A 122 43.79 4.75 0.06
N PHE A 123 44.60 4.69 -1.01
CA PHE A 123 45.04 5.88 -1.72
C PHE A 123 43.87 6.61 -2.41
N GLU A 124 42.97 5.87 -3.05
CA GLU A 124 41.74 6.46 -3.65
C GLU A 124 40.85 7.09 -2.57
N LEU A 125 40.70 6.43 -1.42
CA LEU A 125 39.95 6.98 -0.29
C LEU A 125 40.60 8.27 0.25
N ASP A 126 41.93 8.33 0.34
CA ASP A 126 42.63 9.56 0.74
C ASP A 126 42.43 10.69 -0.27
N GLN A 127 42.43 10.40 -1.57
CA GLN A 127 42.13 11.39 -2.60
C GLN A 127 40.72 11.96 -2.44
N LEU A 128 39.73 11.11 -2.17
CA LEU A 128 38.35 11.55 -1.96
C LEU A 128 38.20 12.40 -0.68
N ILE A 129 38.83 11.99 0.43
CA ILE A 129 38.83 12.76 1.68
C ILE A 129 39.49 14.13 1.51
N THR A 130 40.46 14.24 0.61
CA THR A 130 41.23 15.48 0.37
C THR A 130 40.70 16.32 -0.80
N ASP A 131 39.61 15.92 -1.45
CA ASP A 131 39.07 16.63 -2.62
C ASP A 131 38.62 18.06 -2.27
N ARG A 132 39.21 19.04 -2.97
CA ARG A 132 39.00 20.49 -2.84
C ARG A 132 37.53 20.91 -2.93
N GLY A 133 36.69 20.17 -3.66
CA GLY A 133 35.26 20.46 -3.77
C GLY A 133 34.53 20.48 -2.42
N TYR A 134 35.00 19.69 -1.45
CA TYR A 134 34.39 19.61 -0.11
C TYR A 134 34.92 20.65 0.86
N TRP A 135 36.13 21.18 0.64
CA TRP A 135 36.83 22.03 1.62
C TRP A 135 36.20 23.41 1.83
N GLU A 136 35.46 23.95 0.87
CA GLU A 136 34.84 25.28 1.06
C GLU A 136 33.65 25.24 2.04
N ALA A 137 32.77 24.24 1.94
CA ALA A 137 31.65 24.07 2.86
C ALA A 137 32.12 23.54 4.22
N VAL A 138 33.03 22.55 4.23
CA VAL A 138 33.64 22.04 5.46
C VAL A 138 34.44 23.12 6.18
N GLY A 139 35.16 23.98 5.46
CA GLY A 139 35.96 25.04 6.07
C GLY A 139 35.12 26.03 6.90
N ARG A 140 33.86 26.26 6.50
CA ARG A 140 32.90 27.08 7.26
C ARG A 140 32.38 26.35 8.50
N LEU A 141 32.12 25.04 8.39
CA LEU A 141 31.69 24.21 9.52
C LEU A 141 32.83 23.93 10.53
N ALA A 142 34.09 23.98 10.11
CA ALA A 142 35.23 23.85 10.99
C ALA A 142 35.28 24.95 12.06
N GLY A 143 34.76 26.15 11.74
CA GLY A 143 34.62 27.25 12.68
C GLY A 143 33.67 26.95 13.86
N ILE A 144 32.73 26.02 13.67
CA ILE A 144 31.82 25.53 14.71
C ILE A 144 32.23 24.13 15.24
N GLY A 145 33.42 23.65 14.90
CA GLY A 145 33.97 22.41 15.47
C GLY A 145 33.67 21.12 14.69
N VAL A 146 32.94 21.19 13.58
CA VAL A 146 32.73 20.05 12.68
C VAL A 146 33.99 19.81 11.85
N LYS A 147 34.57 18.62 11.94
CA LYS A 147 35.80 18.25 11.21
C LYS A 147 35.50 17.17 10.18
N LEU A 148 36.26 17.15 9.08
CA LEU A 148 36.27 16.00 8.19
C LEU A 148 36.82 14.77 8.92
N PRO A 149 36.25 13.59 8.65
CA PRO A 149 36.76 12.36 9.21
C PRO A 149 38.13 12.04 8.62
N THR A 150 39.03 11.57 9.47
CA THR A 150 40.30 11.01 9.02
C THR A 150 40.08 9.65 8.35
N ARG A 151 40.98 9.23 7.45
CA ARG A 151 40.95 7.88 6.85
C ARG A 151 40.75 6.78 7.90
N GLN A 152 41.43 6.88 9.05
CA GLN A 152 41.33 5.89 10.12
C GLN A 152 39.90 5.82 10.70
N GLN A 153 39.25 6.97 10.88
CA GLN A 153 37.86 7.02 11.35
C GLN A 153 36.90 6.43 10.31
N VAL A 154 37.07 6.79 9.03
CA VAL A 154 36.23 6.26 7.94
C VAL A 154 36.36 4.75 7.83
N ILE A 155 37.57 4.20 7.88
CA ILE A 155 37.79 2.74 7.80
C ILE A 155 37.26 2.02 9.04
N ALA A 156 37.46 2.58 10.25
CA ALA A 156 36.93 1.98 11.47
C ALA A 156 35.40 1.89 11.42
N GLU A 157 34.75 2.96 10.96
CA GLU A 157 33.31 3.07 10.90
C GLU A 157 32.70 2.24 9.76
N ALA A 158 33.32 2.25 8.58
CA ALA A 158 32.92 1.40 7.46
C ALA A 158 33.02 -0.09 7.85
N LYS A 159 34.07 -0.48 8.57
CA LYS A 159 34.21 -1.84 9.08
C LYS A 159 33.08 -2.20 10.05
N HIS A 160 32.74 -1.31 10.98
CA HIS A 160 31.63 -1.49 11.90
C HIS A 160 30.31 -1.72 11.16
N ILE A 161 30.00 -0.86 10.16
CA ILE A 161 28.80 -0.99 9.33
C ILE A 161 28.73 -2.33 8.58
N VAL A 162 29.85 -2.76 7.98
CA VAL A 162 29.90 -4.04 7.26
C VAL A 162 29.71 -5.21 8.22
N ASP A 163 30.36 -5.19 9.39
CA ASP A 163 30.22 -6.25 10.39
C ASP A 163 28.80 -6.33 10.96
N ASP A 164 28.17 -5.18 11.25
CA ASP A 164 26.77 -5.09 11.65
C ASP A 164 25.82 -5.67 10.59
N LYS A 165 26.03 -5.34 9.31
CA LYS A 165 25.18 -5.84 8.23
C LYS A 165 25.34 -7.35 8.04
N ILE A 166 26.55 -7.89 8.23
CA ILE A 166 26.77 -9.34 8.23
C ILE A 166 25.97 -10.00 9.36
N LEU A 167 26.01 -9.44 10.57
CA LEU A 167 25.24 -9.97 11.71
C LEU A 167 23.73 -9.90 11.46
N GLU A 168 23.26 -8.82 10.86
CA GLU A 168 21.86 -8.64 10.44
C GLU A 168 21.44 -9.74 9.43
N LEU A 169 22.22 -9.95 8.37
CA LEU A 169 21.94 -10.98 7.37
C LEU A 169 21.96 -12.40 7.97
N LEU A 170 22.89 -12.68 8.89
CA LEU A 170 22.91 -13.95 9.62
C LEU A 170 21.63 -14.15 10.45
N ARG A 171 21.12 -13.08 11.06
CA ARG A 171 19.87 -13.12 11.83
C ARG A 171 18.66 -13.32 10.91
N THR A 172 18.57 -12.58 9.81
CA THR A 172 17.49 -12.72 8.83
C THR A 172 17.45 -14.13 8.24
N GLN A 173 18.60 -14.68 7.81
CA GLN A 173 18.66 -16.06 7.33
C GLN A 173 18.30 -17.11 8.41
N SER A 174 18.50 -16.80 9.69
CA SER A 174 18.08 -17.66 10.79
C SER A 174 16.56 -17.58 11.01
N GLU A 175 16.00 -16.37 10.94
CA GLU A 175 14.56 -16.13 11.05
C GLU A 175 13.80 -16.71 9.85
N ASP A 176 14.31 -16.57 8.63
CA ASP A 176 13.74 -17.20 7.43
C ASP A 176 13.73 -18.72 7.55
N ARG A 177 14.84 -19.33 8.00
CA ARG A 177 14.89 -20.76 8.29
C ARG A 177 13.86 -21.17 9.34
N ARG A 178 13.65 -20.35 10.38
CA ARG A 178 12.62 -20.59 11.41
C ARG A 178 11.21 -20.44 10.83
N LEU A 179 10.96 -19.45 9.98
CA LEU A 179 9.67 -19.19 9.35
C LEU A 179 9.31 -20.29 8.36
N ILE A 180 10.25 -20.72 7.51
CA ILE A 180 10.08 -21.87 6.62
C ILE A 180 9.75 -23.13 7.44
N ALA A 181 10.50 -23.40 8.52
CA ALA A 181 10.21 -24.53 9.40
C ALA A 181 8.81 -24.44 10.06
N ASN A 182 8.36 -23.25 10.42
CA ASN A 182 7.01 -23.02 10.95
C ASN A 182 5.92 -23.15 9.88
N LEU A 183 6.18 -22.70 8.66
CA LEU A 183 5.27 -22.83 7.52
C LEU A 183 5.07 -24.30 7.18
N ASP A 184 6.17 -25.07 7.14
CA ASP A 184 6.16 -26.53 6.97
C ASP A 184 5.34 -27.22 8.07
N LEU A 185 5.50 -26.80 9.33
CA LEU A 185 4.71 -27.31 10.46
C LEU A 185 3.22 -26.96 10.34
N ARG A 186 2.88 -25.76 9.88
CA ARG A 186 1.49 -25.32 9.68
C ARG A 186 0.83 -26.04 8.52
N GLN A 187 1.52 -26.22 7.40
CA GLN A 187 1.03 -27.01 6.27
C GLN A 187 0.81 -28.47 6.67
N GLN A 188 1.71 -29.04 7.48
CA GLN A 188 1.49 -30.35 8.08
C GLN A 188 0.23 -30.34 8.97
N ASN A 189 0.07 -29.36 9.86
CA ASN A 189 -1.11 -29.27 10.74
C ASN A 189 -2.44 -29.00 10.01
N ALA A 190 -2.44 -28.24 8.91
CA ALA A 190 -3.62 -28.02 8.08
C ALA A 190 -4.06 -29.31 7.39
N GLN A 191 -3.10 -30.11 6.92
CA GLN A 191 -3.36 -31.47 6.41
C GLN A 191 -3.91 -32.39 7.52
N TRP A 192 -3.49 -32.23 8.77
CA TRP A 192 -4.04 -32.93 9.94
C TRP A 192 -5.47 -32.49 10.32
N MET A 193 -5.78 -31.20 10.24
CA MET A 193 -7.10 -30.65 10.58
C MET A 193 -8.16 -31.02 9.52
N ALA A 194 -7.80 -31.01 8.24
CA ALA A 194 -8.68 -31.49 7.16
C ALA A 194 -9.06 -32.96 7.34
N ALA A 195 -8.14 -33.81 7.82
CA ALA A 195 -8.41 -35.22 8.12
C ALA A 195 -9.34 -35.44 9.33
N ARG A 196 -9.60 -34.41 10.16
CA ARG A 196 -10.39 -34.52 11.39
C ARG A 196 -11.89 -34.25 11.20
N ASN A 197 -12.29 -33.54 10.13
CA ASN A 197 -13.69 -33.15 9.91
C ASN A 197 -14.56 -34.18 9.16
N ASP A 198 -13.98 -35.27 8.63
CA ASP A 198 -14.71 -36.24 7.79
C ASP A 198 -15.26 -37.47 8.54
N GLY A 199 -15.28 -37.46 9.88
CA GLY A 199 -16.03 -38.46 10.68
C GLY A 199 -15.57 -39.92 10.56
N LEU A 200 -14.48 -40.22 9.83
CA LEU A 200 -13.95 -41.56 9.69
C LEU A 200 -12.89 -41.84 10.76
N THR A 201 -13.21 -42.80 11.62
CA THR A 201 -12.30 -43.38 12.60
C THR A 201 -11.07 -43.94 11.89
N ASN A 202 -9.85 -43.48 12.22
CA ASN A 202 -8.78 -44.39 12.64
C ASN A 202 -7.45 -43.71 13.05
N ILE A 203 -7.02 -44.11 14.25
CA ILE A 203 -5.71 -44.67 14.63
C ILE A 203 -4.47 -44.03 13.99
N SER A 204 -3.78 -43.26 14.84
CA SER A 204 -2.39 -42.84 14.68
C SER A 204 -1.43 -44.02 14.77
N VAL A 205 -0.47 -44.12 13.84
CA VAL A 205 0.87 -44.65 14.13
C VAL A 205 1.90 -43.79 13.38
N LEU A 206 2.85 -43.28 14.15
CA LEU A 206 3.99 -42.45 13.77
C LEU A 206 4.82 -43.07 12.63
N GLY A 207 5.05 -42.29 11.58
CA GLY A 207 6.14 -42.51 10.64
C GLY A 207 7.39 -41.74 11.09
N LEU A 208 8.39 -42.47 11.55
CA LEU A 208 9.72 -41.98 11.91
C LEU A 208 10.39 -41.20 10.76
N ARG A 209 11.12 -40.15 11.14
CA ARG A 209 12.11 -39.45 10.32
C ARG A 209 13.08 -40.45 9.69
N LYS A 210 13.41 -40.27 8.40
CA LYS A 210 14.69 -40.72 7.83
C LYS A 210 15.81 -39.87 8.42
N ASN A 211 16.22 -40.22 9.63
CA ASN A 211 17.65 -40.27 9.94
C ASN A 211 17.92 -41.75 10.19
N THR A 212 19.04 -42.27 9.70
CA THR A 212 19.56 -43.60 10.03
C THR A 212 19.39 -43.85 11.53
N ALA A 213 18.39 -44.63 11.90
CA ALA A 213 18.19 -45.11 13.26
C ALA A 213 18.83 -46.48 13.34
N ASP A 214 20.00 -46.53 13.97
CA ASP A 214 20.64 -47.79 14.37
C ASP A 214 19.64 -48.64 15.15
N GLY A 215 19.42 -49.90 14.73
CA GLY A 215 18.73 -50.89 15.55
C GLY A 215 17.68 -51.80 14.90
N TYR A 216 17.31 -51.61 13.63
CA TYR A 216 16.40 -52.55 12.95
C TYR A 216 17.14 -53.62 12.16
N SER A 217 16.70 -54.86 12.27
CA SER A 217 17.25 -55.97 11.50
C SER A 217 16.77 -55.93 10.04
N PRO A 218 17.58 -56.38 9.06
CA PRO A 218 17.16 -56.49 7.65
C PRO A 218 15.83 -57.24 7.44
N GLU A 219 15.53 -58.23 8.28
CA GLU A 219 14.29 -59.00 8.24
C GLU A 219 13.03 -58.22 8.68
N GLU A 220 13.19 -57.14 9.44
CA GLU A 220 12.09 -56.25 9.83
C GLU A 220 11.77 -55.23 8.73
N LEU A 221 12.79 -54.82 7.98
CA LEU A 221 12.64 -53.99 6.78
C LEU A 221 11.95 -54.79 5.66
N ASP A 222 12.37 -56.03 5.41
CA ASP A 222 11.72 -56.92 4.44
C ASP A 222 10.26 -57.22 4.80
N ARG A 223 9.96 -57.47 6.09
CA ARG A 223 8.58 -57.67 6.54
C ARG A 223 7.72 -56.40 6.43
N SER A 224 8.32 -55.22 6.57
CA SER A 224 7.64 -53.94 6.36
C SER A 224 7.30 -53.74 4.88
N GLU A 225 8.25 -54.04 4.00
CA GLU A 225 8.08 -53.94 2.56
C GLU A 225 7.06 -54.94 2.02
N GLN A 226 7.10 -56.20 2.48
CA GLN A 226 6.09 -57.20 2.15
C GLN A 226 4.68 -56.78 2.63
N ARG A 227 4.55 -56.13 3.79
CA ARG A 227 3.26 -55.59 4.26
C ARG A 227 2.78 -54.43 3.41
N ARG A 228 3.69 -53.60 2.90
CA ARG A 228 3.38 -52.50 1.98
C ARG A 228 2.88 -53.05 0.64
N LEU A 229 3.56 -54.05 0.09
CA LEU A 229 3.18 -54.73 -1.16
C LEU A 229 1.86 -55.49 -1.03
N ALA A 230 1.64 -56.22 0.08
CA ALA A 230 0.36 -56.90 0.34
C ALA A 230 -0.82 -55.92 0.56
N ARG A 231 -0.54 -54.66 0.94
CA ARG A 231 -1.55 -53.61 1.02
C ARG A 231 -1.87 -53.03 -0.35
N ALA A 232 -0.85 -52.77 -1.17
CA ALA A 232 -1.00 -52.32 -2.56
C ALA A 232 -1.80 -53.33 -3.39
N ALA A 233 -1.49 -54.63 -3.28
CA ALA A 233 -2.20 -55.70 -3.98
C ALA A 233 -3.70 -55.78 -3.59
N ARG A 234 -4.05 -55.55 -2.32
CA ARG A 234 -5.45 -55.52 -1.87
C ARG A 234 -6.22 -54.31 -2.39
N LEU A 235 -5.57 -53.14 -2.44
CA LEU A 235 -6.17 -51.94 -3.02
C LEU A 235 -6.41 -52.12 -4.53
N PHE A 236 -5.50 -52.80 -5.22
CA PHE A 236 -5.65 -53.14 -6.64
C PHE A 236 -6.76 -54.17 -6.89
N GLN A 237 -6.91 -55.19 -6.04
CA GLN A 237 -8.04 -56.13 -6.12
C GLN A 237 -9.39 -55.45 -5.85
N GLN A 238 -9.44 -54.50 -4.90
CA GLN A 238 -10.64 -53.66 -4.74
C GLN A 238 -10.90 -52.80 -5.98
N PHE A 239 -9.85 -52.32 -6.65
CA PHE A 239 -9.94 -51.51 -7.86
C PHE A 239 -10.52 -52.29 -9.06
N ALA A 240 -10.04 -53.51 -9.29
CA ALA A 240 -10.54 -54.40 -10.33
C ALA A 240 -12.04 -54.75 -10.15
N GLY A 241 -12.57 -54.61 -8.93
CA GLY A 241 -14.00 -54.76 -8.63
C GLY A 241 -14.89 -53.60 -9.08
N TYR A 242 -14.34 -52.43 -9.41
CA TYR A 242 -15.09 -51.25 -9.87
C TYR A 242 -15.23 -51.19 -11.40
N GLY A 243 -15.27 -52.36 -12.07
CA GLY A 243 -15.28 -52.52 -13.52
C GLY A 243 -16.04 -51.41 -14.27
N THR A 244 -15.35 -50.78 -15.22
CA THR A 244 -15.85 -49.76 -16.18
C THR A 244 -16.34 -48.41 -15.62
N ASP A 245 -16.15 -48.09 -14.33
CA ASP A 245 -16.52 -46.75 -13.81
C ASP A 245 -15.56 -45.67 -14.36
N SER A 246 -16.08 -44.81 -15.24
CA SER A 246 -15.35 -43.75 -15.92
C SER A 246 -14.88 -42.60 -15.01
N ARG A 247 -15.19 -42.64 -13.70
CA ARG A 247 -14.83 -41.60 -12.72
C ARG A 247 -13.51 -41.87 -12.01
N VAL A 248 -12.79 -42.92 -12.39
CA VAL A 248 -11.56 -43.34 -11.72
C VAL A 248 -10.38 -43.31 -12.69
N ARG A 249 -9.33 -42.55 -12.36
CA ARG A 249 -8.14 -42.37 -13.20
C ARG A 249 -6.88 -42.84 -12.47
N VAL A 250 -6.06 -43.62 -13.15
CA VAL A 250 -4.75 -44.09 -12.64
C VAL A 250 -3.64 -43.35 -13.39
N VAL A 251 -2.69 -42.79 -12.66
CA VAL A 251 -1.53 -42.06 -13.22
C VAL A 251 -0.24 -42.73 -12.75
N VAL A 252 0.68 -43.01 -13.67
CA VAL A 252 1.97 -43.66 -13.36
C VAL A 252 3.05 -42.59 -13.26
N ALA A 253 3.68 -42.45 -12.09
CA ALA A 253 4.76 -41.49 -11.87
C ALA A 253 6.14 -42.14 -12.11
N ALA A 254 7.04 -41.39 -12.74
CA ALA A 254 8.41 -41.82 -13.01
C ALA A 254 9.19 -42.02 -11.71
N ALA A 255 9.89 -43.16 -11.63
CA ALA A 255 10.64 -43.61 -10.46
C ALA A 255 11.78 -42.63 -10.13
N ASN A 256 11.60 -41.84 -9.07
CA ASN A 256 12.63 -41.26 -8.20
C ASN A 256 12.02 -40.52 -6.99
N GLU A 257 10.71 -40.27 -6.97
CA GLU A 257 10.02 -39.77 -5.78
C GLU A 257 9.66 -40.94 -4.84
N THR A 258 10.36 -41.02 -3.71
CA THR A 258 10.31 -42.18 -2.80
C THR A 258 9.03 -42.28 -1.95
N ASN A 259 7.94 -41.56 -2.27
CA ASN A 259 6.79 -41.55 -1.38
C ASN A 259 5.46 -41.09 -1.99
N ILE A 260 4.85 -41.85 -2.92
CA ILE A 260 3.45 -41.56 -3.30
C ILE A 260 2.66 -42.87 -3.54
N GLN A 261 1.91 -43.29 -2.54
CA GLN A 261 0.54 -43.79 -2.75
C GLN A 261 -0.38 -42.80 -2.04
N ARG A 262 -0.99 -41.88 -2.80
CA ARG A 262 -2.04 -41.01 -2.28
C ARG A 262 -3.25 -41.13 -3.17
N LYS A 263 -4.39 -41.40 -2.56
CA LYS A 263 -5.70 -41.28 -3.17
C LYS A 263 -6.09 -39.82 -3.01
N ARG A 264 -6.22 -39.07 -4.11
CA ARG A 264 -6.72 -37.68 -4.08
C ARG A 264 -8.09 -37.64 -4.74
N GLN A 265 -9.02 -36.95 -4.10
CA GLN A 265 -10.24 -36.53 -4.76
C GLN A 265 -9.93 -35.21 -5.48
N VAL A 266 -10.18 -35.19 -6.78
CA VAL A 266 -10.01 -33.99 -7.62
C VAL A 266 -11.41 -33.38 -7.85
N ALA A 267 -11.47 -32.08 -8.14
CA ALA A 267 -12.73 -31.38 -8.39
C ALA A 267 -13.59 -32.14 -9.42
N GLY A 268 -14.89 -32.32 -9.11
CA GLY A 268 -15.82 -33.11 -9.92
C GLY A 268 -16.09 -34.54 -9.46
N GLY A 269 -15.58 -34.95 -8.29
CA GLY A 269 -15.87 -36.27 -7.69
C GLY A 269 -15.04 -37.42 -8.25
N MET A 270 -14.02 -37.12 -9.06
CA MET A 270 -13.08 -38.12 -9.57
C MET A 270 -12.03 -38.49 -8.52
N THR A 271 -11.64 -39.76 -8.52
CA THR A 271 -10.57 -40.28 -7.67
C THR A 271 -9.33 -40.56 -8.49
N GLU A 272 -8.23 -39.91 -8.14
CA GLU A 272 -6.92 -40.12 -8.75
C GLU A 272 -6.05 -41.01 -7.85
N ILE A 273 -5.43 -42.03 -8.47
CA ILE A 273 -4.47 -42.92 -7.81
C ILE A 273 -3.14 -42.84 -8.57
N VAL A 274 -2.10 -42.43 -7.86
CA VAL A 274 -0.74 -42.38 -8.40
C VAL A 274 0.02 -43.65 -7.96
N ILE A 275 0.59 -44.37 -8.92
CA ILE A 275 1.43 -45.55 -8.69
C ILE A 275 2.84 -45.33 -9.24
N THR A 276 3.84 -45.99 -8.66
CA THR A 276 5.22 -45.91 -9.17
C THR A 276 5.39 -46.75 -10.43
N LYS A 277 6.39 -46.42 -11.26
CA LYS A 277 6.75 -47.22 -12.44
C LYS A 277 6.99 -48.70 -12.10
N ALA A 278 7.69 -49.01 -11.01
CA ALA A 278 7.93 -50.40 -10.60
C ALA A 278 6.63 -51.15 -10.24
N GLU A 279 5.65 -50.46 -9.66
CA GLU A 279 4.33 -51.03 -9.38
C GLU A 279 3.51 -51.17 -10.67
N ALA A 280 3.61 -50.23 -11.60
CA ALA A 280 2.99 -50.34 -12.92
C ALA A 280 3.57 -51.50 -13.74
N ASP A 281 4.89 -51.72 -13.68
CA ASP A 281 5.57 -52.84 -14.34
C ASP A 281 5.18 -54.19 -13.71
N LEU A 282 5.03 -54.24 -12.37
CA LEU A 282 4.51 -55.42 -11.66
C LEU A 282 3.03 -55.70 -12.02
N ILE A 283 2.20 -54.66 -12.13
CA ILE A 283 0.81 -54.76 -12.56
C ILE A 283 0.75 -55.24 -14.01
N ALA A 284 1.61 -54.74 -14.89
CA ALA A 284 1.69 -55.18 -16.28
C ALA A 284 2.06 -56.67 -16.36
N THR A 285 3.04 -57.11 -15.57
CA THR A 285 3.47 -58.52 -15.50
C THR A 285 2.36 -59.44 -14.99
N GLU A 286 1.63 -59.03 -13.94
CA GLU A 286 0.57 -59.86 -13.36
C GLU A 286 -0.74 -59.81 -14.19
N THR A 287 -0.95 -58.73 -14.94
CA THR A 287 -2.01 -58.63 -15.95
C THR A 287 -1.67 -59.52 -17.15
N GLU A 288 -0.43 -59.54 -17.64
CA GLU A 288 0.04 -60.46 -18.69
C GLU A 288 -0.16 -61.92 -18.28
N LYS A 289 0.20 -62.27 -17.05
CA LYS A 289 0.01 -63.61 -16.49
C LYS A 289 -1.47 -63.99 -16.37
N SER A 290 -2.32 -63.08 -15.86
CA SER A 290 -3.77 -63.26 -15.83
C SER A 290 -4.39 -63.36 -17.23
N THR A 291 -3.79 -62.72 -18.23
CA THR A 291 -4.24 -62.71 -19.63
C THR A 291 -3.81 -64.00 -20.34
N GLN A 292 -2.62 -64.53 -20.03
CA GLN A 292 -2.17 -65.86 -20.46
C GLN A 292 -2.98 -66.99 -19.81
N GLU A 293 -3.38 -66.84 -18.55
CA GLU A 293 -4.20 -67.82 -17.84
C GLU A 293 -5.68 -67.81 -18.28
N ASN A 294 -6.17 -66.71 -18.89
CA ASN A 294 -7.57 -66.56 -19.30
C ASN A 294 -7.82 -66.38 -20.82
N GLY A 295 -6.78 -66.43 -21.66
CA GLY A 295 -6.90 -66.54 -23.12
C GLY A 295 -7.50 -65.32 -23.85
N GLY A 296 -7.05 -64.11 -23.55
CA GLY A 296 -7.51 -62.87 -24.21
C GLY A 296 -6.41 -62.11 -24.96
N ASP A 297 -6.71 -61.65 -26.18
CA ASP A 297 -5.78 -61.01 -27.14
C ASP A 297 -5.49 -59.53 -26.78
N ALA A 298 -4.21 -59.17 -26.61
CA ALA A 298 -3.76 -57.92 -25.98
C ALA A 298 -2.91 -57.03 -26.91
N THR A 299 -3.24 -56.94 -28.21
CA THR A 299 -2.44 -56.17 -29.19
C THR A 299 -3.06 -54.84 -29.63
N ILE A 300 -4.11 -54.31 -29.00
CA ILE A 300 -4.82 -53.12 -29.52
C ILE A 300 -4.63 -51.82 -28.69
N VAL A 301 -4.09 -51.84 -27.47
CA VAL A 301 -4.15 -50.65 -26.59
C VAL A 301 -2.86 -49.80 -26.55
N ALA A 302 -1.72 -50.32 -27.04
CA ALA A 302 -0.43 -49.65 -26.84
C ALA A 302 0.01 -48.71 -28.00
N GLU A 303 -0.51 -48.90 -29.22
CA GLU A 303 -0.04 -48.12 -30.40
C GLU A 303 -0.90 -46.88 -30.72
N GLU A 304 -2.13 -46.77 -30.21
CA GLU A 304 -3.01 -45.62 -30.49
C GLU A 304 -2.78 -44.40 -29.57
N VAL A 305 -2.03 -44.55 -28.48
CA VAL A 305 -1.78 -43.47 -27.50
C VAL A 305 -0.51 -42.65 -27.84
N MET A 306 0.41 -43.20 -28.64
CA MET A 306 1.71 -42.57 -28.93
C MET A 306 1.76 -41.85 -30.30
N ALA A 307 0.66 -41.85 -31.05
CA ALA A 307 0.57 -41.26 -32.38
C ALA A 307 -0.52 -40.19 -32.52
N ASN A 308 -0.93 -39.53 -31.41
CA ASN A 308 -1.90 -38.45 -31.49
C ASN A 308 -1.20 -37.06 -31.62
N PRO A 309 -1.22 -36.41 -32.79
CA PRO A 309 -0.71 -35.04 -32.97
C PRO A 309 -1.57 -33.95 -32.29
N GLU A 310 -2.61 -34.30 -31.53
CA GLU A 310 -3.46 -33.32 -30.81
C GLU A 310 -2.83 -32.68 -29.57
N ILE A 311 -1.62 -33.06 -29.15
CA ILE A 311 -0.94 -32.43 -28.00
C ILE A 311 -0.42 -31.02 -28.35
N GLU A 312 -0.26 -30.68 -29.63
CA GLU A 312 0.09 -29.31 -30.06
C GLU A 312 -1.12 -28.34 -30.05
N VAL A 313 -2.35 -28.83 -29.84
CA VAL A 313 -3.57 -28.01 -29.89
C VAL A 313 -3.94 -27.38 -28.54
N ILE A 314 -3.31 -27.81 -27.43
CA ILE A 314 -3.61 -27.27 -26.08
C ILE A 314 -2.99 -25.87 -25.86
N ALA A 315 -1.99 -25.46 -26.66
CA ALA A 315 -1.34 -24.16 -26.53
C ALA A 315 -2.18 -22.97 -27.07
N ALA A 316 -3.32 -23.25 -27.73
CA ALA A 316 -4.24 -22.25 -28.27
C ALA A 316 -5.56 -22.16 -27.49
N LEU A 317 -5.61 -22.66 -26.25
CA LEU A 317 -6.83 -22.66 -25.45
C LEU A 317 -7.23 -21.22 -25.09
N VAL A 318 -8.21 -20.68 -25.81
CA VAL A 318 -9.10 -19.64 -25.26
C VAL A 318 -9.63 -20.18 -23.94
N ARG A 319 -9.33 -19.51 -22.83
CA ARG A 319 -9.80 -19.96 -21.52
C ARG A 319 -11.25 -19.51 -21.36
N ASN A 320 -12.18 -20.44 -21.48
CA ASN A 320 -13.60 -20.18 -21.28
C ASN A 320 -13.96 -20.47 -19.80
N LEU A 321 -14.38 -19.46 -19.05
CA LEU A 321 -14.85 -19.61 -17.66
C LEU A 321 -16.28 -20.17 -17.58
N GLY A 322 -16.96 -20.29 -18.72
CA GLY A 322 -18.32 -20.79 -18.84
C GLY A 322 -19.36 -19.70 -18.54
N THR A 323 -20.58 -20.17 -18.25
CA THR A 323 -21.70 -19.34 -17.84
C THR A 323 -21.69 -19.18 -16.32
N ILE A 324 -21.72 -17.94 -15.85
CA ILE A 324 -21.71 -17.56 -14.43
C ILE A 324 -23.12 -17.12 -14.04
N ALA A 325 -23.70 -17.78 -13.04
CA ALA A 325 -25.05 -17.43 -12.59
C ALA A 325 -25.05 -16.09 -11.84
N ALA A 326 -26.15 -15.34 -11.91
CA ALA A 326 -26.31 -14.05 -11.23
C ALA A 326 -26.21 -14.13 -9.69
N THR A 327 -26.21 -15.35 -9.14
CA THR A 327 -26.09 -15.66 -7.71
C THR A 327 -24.71 -16.15 -7.31
N ASP A 328 -23.85 -16.45 -8.29
CA ASP A 328 -22.55 -17.08 -8.03
C ASP A 328 -21.51 -16.05 -7.63
N ASN A 329 -20.62 -16.43 -6.72
CA ASN A 329 -19.41 -15.67 -6.40
C ASN A 329 -18.22 -16.48 -6.91
N LEU A 330 -17.58 -16.00 -7.97
CA LEU A 330 -16.43 -16.64 -8.58
C LEU A 330 -15.16 -15.84 -8.30
N VAL A 331 -14.23 -16.44 -7.56
CA VAL A 331 -12.90 -15.87 -7.26
C VAL A 331 -11.85 -16.92 -7.57
N ASP A 332 -10.97 -16.67 -8.53
CA ASP A 332 -9.91 -17.59 -8.94
C ASP A 332 -8.85 -16.86 -9.81
N THR A 333 -7.81 -17.57 -10.24
CA THR A 333 -6.70 -17.04 -11.04
C THR A 333 -6.53 -17.85 -12.33
N ALA A 334 -6.45 -17.13 -13.44
CA ALA A 334 -6.12 -17.67 -14.74
C ALA A 334 -4.63 -17.51 -15.09
N MET A 335 -3.91 -18.63 -15.14
CA MET A 335 -2.53 -18.65 -15.63
C MET A 335 -2.51 -18.67 -17.17
N LEU A 336 -2.00 -17.60 -17.79
CA LEU A 336 -1.93 -17.44 -19.24
C LEU A 336 -0.49 -17.53 -19.74
N GLN A 337 -0.22 -18.48 -20.64
CA GLN A 337 1.05 -18.51 -21.36
C GLN A 337 0.99 -17.54 -22.55
N MET A 338 1.65 -16.39 -22.40
CA MET A 338 1.64 -15.31 -23.39
C MET A 338 2.74 -15.51 -24.44
N PRO A 339 2.46 -15.35 -25.75
CA PRO A 339 3.51 -15.14 -26.73
C PRO A 339 4.02 -13.69 -26.65
N GLN A 340 5.31 -13.49 -26.93
CA GLN A 340 5.94 -12.17 -26.98
C GLN A 340 5.20 -11.24 -27.96
N GLY A 341 4.74 -10.09 -27.47
CA GLY A 341 3.96 -9.10 -28.23
C GLY A 341 2.57 -9.61 -28.67
N GLY A 342 2.13 -10.74 -28.15
CA GLY A 342 0.89 -11.38 -28.55
C GLY A 342 -0.26 -11.17 -27.58
N GLU A 343 -1.36 -11.87 -27.85
CA GLU A 343 -2.63 -11.70 -27.15
C GLU A 343 -3.22 -13.07 -26.77
N ARG A 344 -3.92 -13.09 -25.63
CA ARG A 344 -4.72 -14.23 -25.16
C ARG A 344 -6.07 -13.74 -24.68
N GLU A 345 -7.08 -14.58 -24.84
CA GLU A 345 -8.45 -14.24 -24.48
C GLU A 345 -9.00 -15.15 -23.39
N ILE A 346 -9.72 -14.53 -22.45
CA ILE A 346 -10.59 -15.21 -21.49
C ILE A 346 -12.04 -14.86 -21.85
N THR A 347 -12.89 -15.86 -22.03
CA THR A 347 -14.31 -15.66 -22.35
C THR A 347 -15.20 -16.13 -21.22
N PHE A 348 -16.31 -15.43 -20.99
CA PHE A 348 -17.32 -15.79 -19.99
C PHE A 348 -18.69 -15.23 -20.35
N GLU A 349 -19.75 -15.87 -19.86
CA GLU A 349 -21.13 -15.43 -20.04
C GLU A 349 -21.75 -15.11 -18.67
N LEU A 350 -22.41 -13.97 -18.55
CA LEU A 350 -23.14 -13.55 -17.35
C LEU A 350 -24.64 -13.69 -17.58
N THR A 351 -25.34 -14.31 -16.63
CA THR A 351 -26.81 -14.46 -16.68
C THR A 351 -27.57 -13.28 -16.06
N GLY A 352 -26.87 -12.35 -15.40
CA GLY A 352 -27.43 -11.16 -14.77
C GLY A 352 -26.38 -10.08 -14.54
N PRO A 353 -26.76 -8.92 -13.98
CA PRO A 353 -25.81 -7.87 -13.64
C PRO A 353 -24.82 -8.33 -12.57
N MET A 354 -23.52 -8.22 -12.86
CA MET A 354 -22.44 -8.63 -11.95
C MET A 354 -21.41 -7.51 -11.80
N MET A 355 -20.81 -7.41 -10.61
CA MET A 355 -19.57 -6.69 -10.44
C MET A 355 -18.43 -7.59 -10.92
N VAL A 356 -17.64 -7.10 -11.89
CA VAL A 356 -16.54 -7.84 -12.51
C VAL A 356 -15.24 -7.09 -12.23
N ASN A 357 -14.36 -7.75 -11.48
CA ASN A 357 -13.00 -7.31 -11.18
C ASN A 357 -12.02 -8.28 -11.83
N LEU A 358 -11.19 -7.79 -12.75
CA LEU A 358 -10.19 -8.56 -13.48
C LEU A 358 -8.87 -7.82 -13.34
N TRP A 359 -7.80 -8.48 -12.90
CA TRP A 359 -6.52 -7.79 -12.73
C TRP A 359 -5.31 -8.71 -12.86
N THR A 360 -4.15 -8.10 -13.04
CA THR A 360 -2.84 -8.74 -13.06
C THR A 360 -1.88 -7.89 -12.24
N ASP A 361 -1.18 -8.54 -11.31
CA ASP A 361 -0.18 -7.93 -10.44
C ASP A 361 1.21 -8.47 -10.81
N PHE A 362 2.22 -7.61 -10.76
CA PHE A 362 3.64 -7.89 -11.02
C PHE A 362 4.52 -7.43 -9.85
N GLY A 363 3.93 -7.35 -8.66
CA GLY A 363 4.59 -6.85 -7.46
C GLY A 363 5.67 -7.78 -6.92
N PRO A 364 6.57 -7.26 -6.07
CA PRO A 364 7.60 -8.08 -5.43
C PRO A 364 7.00 -9.22 -4.63
N ASP A 365 5.77 -9.17 -4.12
CA ASP A 365 5.25 -10.19 -3.19
C ASP A 365 4.39 -11.30 -3.83
N GLU A 366 4.29 -11.34 -5.17
CA GLU A 366 3.51 -12.35 -5.91
C GLU A 366 4.28 -13.68 -6.14
N PRO A 367 3.60 -14.84 -6.19
CA PRO A 367 4.18 -16.13 -6.60
C PRO A 367 4.67 -16.09 -8.06
N GLY A 368 5.89 -16.56 -8.34
CA GLY A 368 6.56 -16.43 -9.66
C GLY A 368 7.77 -15.48 -9.67
N LYS A 369 8.17 -14.99 -8.49
CA LYS A 369 9.25 -14.04 -8.18
C LYS A 369 10.64 -14.33 -8.79
N ASP A 370 10.89 -15.57 -9.23
CA ASP A 370 12.13 -15.98 -9.91
C ASP A 370 12.03 -15.97 -11.45
N ASP A 371 10.82 -15.88 -12.01
CA ASP A 371 10.57 -15.84 -13.45
C ASP A 371 10.68 -14.40 -13.99
N LYS A 372 11.85 -13.79 -13.77
CA LYS A 372 12.23 -12.60 -14.54
C LYS A 372 12.23 -12.97 -16.01
N VAL A 373 11.83 -12.05 -16.89
CA VAL A 373 12.06 -12.22 -18.34
C VAL A 373 13.56 -12.53 -18.51
N GLY A 374 13.88 -13.77 -18.87
CA GLY A 374 15.22 -14.30 -18.75
C GLY A 374 16.26 -13.44 -19.46
N LEU A 375 17.50 -13.41 -18.94
CA LEU A 375 18.60 -12.74 -19.62
C LEU A 375 18.84 -13.41 -20.98
N SER A 376 18.50 -12.70 -22.06
CA SER A 376 18.80 -13.12 -23.42
C SER A 376 20.06 -12.39 -23.89
N TYR A 377 21.17 -13.13 -24.03
CA TYR A 377 22.41 -12.69 -24.66
C TYR A 377 23.02 -11.36 -24.15
N GLY A 378 22.87 -11.05 -22.85
CA GLY A 378 23.47 -9.85 -22.25
C GLY A 378 22.80 -8.53 -22.63
N LEU A 379 21.63 -8.56 -23.29
CA LEU A 379 20.78 -7.39 -23.47
C LEU A 379 19.91 -7.18 -22.22
N ALA A 380 19.77 -5.92 -21.80
CA ALA A 380 18.86 -5.55 -20.73
C ALA A 380 17.42 -5.77 -21.19
N MET A 381 16.78 -6.83 -20.68
CA MET A 381 15.36 -7.08 -20.86
C MET A 381 14.56 -6.32 -19.78
N PRO A 382 13.34 -5.86 -20.08
CA PRO A 382 12.44 -5.36 -19.06
C PRO A 382 12.21 -6.47 -18.02
N GLN A 383 12.23 -6.10 -16.73
CA GLN A 383 12.11 -7.08 -15.64
C GLN A 383 10.74 -7.77 -15.63
N TYR A 384 9.71 -7.09 -16.12
CA TYR A 384 8.32 -7.53 -16.15
C TYR A 384 7.70 -7.26 -17.53
N PRO A 385 6.72 -8.07 -17.97
CA PRO A 385 5.89 -7.71 -19.09
C PRO A 385 5.08 -6.45 -18.80
N ASN A 386 4.93 -5.62 -19.81
CA ASN A 386 3.95 -4.55 -19.86
C ASN A 386 2.71 -5.07 -20.57
N LEU A 387 1.59 -5.12 -19.85
CA LEU A 387 0.35 -5.71 -20.33
C LEU A 387 -0.74 -4.67 -20.53
N SER A 388 -1.75 -5.02 -21.31
CA SER A 388 -3.02 -4.31 -21.39
C SER A 388 -4.17 -5.30 -21.23
N LEU A 389 -5.18 -4.92 -20.45
CA LEU A 389 -6.44 -5.65 -20.34
C LEU A 389 -7.51 -4.92 -21.13
N THR A 390 -8.14 -5.60 -22.09
CA THR A 390 -9.27 -5.06 -22.86
C THR A 390 -10.48 -5.96 -22.68
N LEU A 391 -11.49 -5.48 -21.96
CA LEU A 391 -12.77 -6.15 -21.76
C LEU A 391 -13.77 -5.66 -22.80
N SER A 392 -14.37 -6.57 -23.56
CA SER A 392 -15.36 -6.26 -24.57
C SER A 392 -16.55 -7.21 -24.52
N GLY A 393 -17.75 -6.73 -24.87
CA GLY A 393 -18.97 -7.53 -24.90
C GLY A 393 -20.21 -6.68 -24.69
N ASN A 394 -21.33 -7.06 -25.31
CA ASN A 394 -22.62 -6.37 -25.18
C ASN A 394 -22.54 -4.83 -25.41
N GLY A 395 -21.74 -4.39 -26.39
CA GLY A 395 -21.53 -2.97 -26.70
C GLY A 395 -20.64 -2.20 -25.72
N ILE A 396 -20.12 -2.85 -24.67
CA ILE A 396 -19.15 -2.31 -23.74
C ILE A 396 -17.75 -2.60 -24.26
N SER A 397 -16.86 -1.61 -24.15
CA SER A 397 -15.42 -1.77 -24.36
C SER A 397 -14.68 -0.97 -23.29
N TYR A 398 -13.88 -1.64 -22.49
CA TYR A 398 -13.01 -1.05 -21.49
C TYR A 398 -11.58 -1.49 -21.79
N SER A 399 -10.62 -0.57 -21.74
CA SER A 399 -9.21 -0.89 -21.85
C SER A 399 -8.45 -0.26 -20.68
N SER A 400 -7.57 -1.04 -20.06
CA SER A 400 -6.80 -0.60 -18.92
C SER A 400 -5.47 0.07 -19.29
N ASP A 401 -5.04 0.00 -20.57
CA ASP A 401 -3.76 0.48 -21.14
C ASP A 401 -3.18 1.71 -20.41
N LYS A 402 -2.37 1.45 -19.38
CA LYS A 402 -1.81 2.51 -18.54
C LYS A 402 -0.67 3.19 -19.28
N LYS A 403 -0.76 4.52 -19.31
CA LYS A 403 0.24 5.39 -19.92
C LYS A 403 0.77 6.35 -18.88
N ASP A 404 2.04 6.69 -19.02
CA ASP A 404 2.64 7.81 -18.30
C ASP A 404 2.05 9.15 -18.79
N VAL A 405 2.50 10.22 -18.15
CA VAL A 405 2.08 11.60 -18.47
C VAL A 405 2.45 12.03 -19.89
N SER A 406 3.37 11.34 -20.55
CA SER A 406 3.76 11.58 -21.94
C SER A 406 2.99 10.70 -22.92
N SER A 407 1.93 10.03 -22.44
CA SER A 407 1.16 9.03 -23.20
C SER A 407 1.99 7.84 -23.69
N LYS A 408 3.15 7.57 -23.05
CA LYS A 408 3.96 6.38 -23.31
C LYS A 408 3.53 5.26 -22.39
N SER A 409 3.55 4.04 -22.89
CA SER A 409 3.28 2.88 -22.05
C SER A 409 4.38 2.73 -21.00
N VAL A 410 4.03 2.26 -19.82
CA VAL A 410 4.92 2.14 -18.65
C VAL A 410 5.40 0.70 -18.49
N ASP A 411 6.70 0.53 -18.26
CA ASP A 411 7.35 -0.78 -18.39
C ASP A 411 6.92 -1.84 -17.36
N PHE A 412 6.10 -1.50 -16.34
CA PHE A 412 5.76 -2.44 -15.26
C PHE A 412 4.45 -2.10 -14.50
N ALA A 413 3.38 -1.66 -15.17
CA ALA A 413 2.11 -1.41 -14.47
C ALA A 413 1.35 -2.70 -14.16
N GLY A 414 0.72 -2.74 -12.98
CA GLY A 414 -0.40 -3.64 -12.74
C GLY A 414 -1.57 -3.18 -13.60
N GLU A 415 -2.43 -4.09 -14.02
CA GLU A 415 -3.58 -3.78 -14.86
C GLU A 415 -4.87 -4.24 -14.19
N SER A 416 -5.93 -3.42 -14.27
CA SER A 416 -7.24 -3.75 -13.70
C SER A 416 -8.40 -3.25 -14.53
N VAL A 417 -9.46 -4.06 -14.51
CA VAL A 417 -10.80 -3.76 -15.01
C VAL A 417 -11.78 -4.01 -13.85
N SER A 418 -12.44 -2.96 -13.37
CA SER A 418 -13.41 -3.07 -12.27
C SER A 418 -14.69 -2.36 -12.67
N THR A 419 -15.69 -3.11 -13.13
CA THR A 419 -16.92 -2.55 -13.70
C THR A 419 -18.14 -3.44 -13.47
N VAL A 420 -19.31 -2.81 -13.46
CA VAL A 420 -20.59 -3.52 -13.50
C VAL A 420 -20.87 -3.92 -14.94
N LEU A 421 -21.15 -5.19 -15.18
CA LEU A 421 -21.53 -5.72 -16.48
C LEU A 421 -22.97 -6.24 -16.43
N PRO A 422 -23.84 -5.91 -17.40
CA PRO A 422 -25.14 -6.57 -17.53
C PRO A 422 -24.99 -8.04 -17.95
N ALA A 423 -26.12 -8.75 -18.06
CA ALA A 423 -26.12 -10.08 -18.66
C ALA A 423 -25.58 -10.03 -20.11
N GLY A 424 -24.80 -11.03 -20.50
CA GLY A 424 -24.21 -11.10 -21.84
C GLY A 424 -22.91 -11.89 -21.87
N THR A 425 -22.37 -12.06 -23.07
CA THR A 425 -21.06 -12.70 -23.30
C THR A 425 -19.97 -11.64 -23.38
N TYR A 426 -18.87 -11.89 -22.69
CA TYR A 426 -17.73 -11.00 -22.59
C TYR A 426 -16.43 -11.72 -22.91
N THR A 427 -15.50 -10.96 -23.48
CA THR A 427 -14.14 -11.37 -23.78
C THR A 427 -13.18 -10.39 -23.13
N LEU A 428 -12.29 -10.89 -22.28
CA LEU A 428 -11.12 -10.20 -21.77
C LEU A 428 -9.92 -10.58 -22.65
N ALA A 429 -9.45 -9.65 -23.47
CA ALA A 429 -8.18 -9.75 -24.17
C ALA A 429 -7.05 -9.25 -23.26
N VAL A 430 -6.04 -10.10 -23.06
CA VAL A 430 -4.81 -9.79 -22.35
C VAL A 430 -3.71 -9.69 -23.38
N ARG A 431 -3.12 -8.50 -23.53
CA ARG A 431 -2.15 -8.22 -24.58
C ARG A 431 -0.81 -7.86 -23.98
N ASP A 432 0.25 -8.46 -24.48
CA ASP A 432 1.62 -8.03 -24.21
C ASP A 432 1.98 -6.87 -25.14
N ILE A 433 2.21 -5.70 -24.55
CA ILE A 433 2.58 -4.45 -25.25
C ILE A 433 4.03 -4.03 -24.96
N THR A 434 4.82 -4.94 -24.38
CA THR A 434 6.22 -4.69 -24.06
C THR A 434 7.03 -4.39 -25.32
N SER A 435 7.84 -3.34 -25.27
CA SER A 435 8.74 -2.97 -26.36
C SER A 435 10.04 -3.79 -26.31
N TYR A 436 10.02 -4.98 -26.89
CA TYR A 436 11.21 -5.83 -26.97
C TYR A 436 12.25 -5.29 -27.96
N PRO A 437 13.56 -5.43 -27.66
CA PRO A 437 14.62 -5.17 -28.62
C PRO A 437 14.43 -5.99 -29.91
N THR A 438 14.69 -5.38 -31.06
CA THR A 438 14.60 -6.07 -32.35
C THR A 438 15.58 -7.24 -32.42
N GLY A 439 15.13 -8.39 -32.91
CA GLY A 439 15.96 -9.60 -33.08
C GLY A 439 15.88 -10.63 -31.95
N THR A 440 15.10 -10.40 -30.89
CA THR A 440 14.84 -11.40 -29.86
C THR A 440 13.56 -12.18 -30.19
N SER A 441 13.64 -13.18 -31.07
CA SER A 441 12.48 -14.02 -31.44
C SER A 441 12.26 -15.23 -30.52
N SER A 442 13.05 -15.37 -29.45
CA SER A 442 13.07 -16.56 -28.59
C SER A 442 12.88 -16.26 -27.10
N VAL A 443 12.29 -15.11 -26.75
CA VAL A 443 12.05 -14.78 -25.33
C VAL A 443 10.83 -15.57 -24.87
N THR A 444 11.05 -16.49 -23.95
CA THR A 444 9.94 -17.19 -23.28
C THR A 444 9.36 -16.23 -22.25
N MET A 445 8.10 -15.86 -22.45
CA MET A 445 7.37 -15.03 -21.50
C MET A 445 7.05 -15.84 -20.24
N PRO A 446 7.10 -15.20 -19.06
CA PRO A 446 6.54 -15.82 -17.86
C PRO A 446 5.06 -16.08 -18.06
N THR A 447 4.54 -17.07 -17.35
CA THR A 447 3.09 -17.28 -17.27
C THR A 447 2.48 -16.10 -16.51
N VAL A 448 1.47 -15.45 -17.11
CA VAL A 448 0.82 -14.27 -16.54
C VAL A 448 -0.37 -14.71 -15.67
N PRO A 449 -0.40 -14.38 -14.37
CA PRO A 449 -1.59 -14.59 -13.55
C PRO A 449 -2.62 -13.49 -13.83
N VAL A 450 -3.81 -13.89 -14.24
CA VAL A 450 -4.98 -13.01 -14.38
C VAL A 450 -5.99 -13.39 -13.31
N HIS A 451 -6.02 -12.61 -12.25
CA HIS A 451 -6.99 -12.78 -11.17
C HIS A 451 -8.35 -12.28 -11.63
N TYR A 452 -9.40 -12.95 -11.16
CA TYR A 452 -10.77 -12.51 -11.37
C TYR A 452 -11.63 -12.72 -10.14
N GLU A 453 -12.50 -11.75 -9.91
CA GLU A 453 -13.54 -11.75 -8.91
C GLU A 453 -14.83 -11.23 -9.54
N ILE A 454 -15.78 -12.15 -9.73
CA ILE A 454 -17.07 -11.90 -10.36
C ILE A 454 -18.15 -12.19 -9.34
N ARG A 455 -18.87 -11.15 -8.92
CA ARG A 455 -19.85 -11.19 -7.82
C ARG A 455 -21.21 -10.63 -8.25
N PRO A 456 -22.31 -11.05 -7.62
CA PRO A 456 -23.59 -10.41 -7.81
C PRO A 456 -23.49 -8.91 -7.54
N TYR A 457 -23.98 -8.08 -8.47
CA TYR A 457 -23.93 -6.64 -8.27
C TYR A 457 -24.99 -6.21 -7.25
N THR A 458 -24.55 -5.58 -6.17
CA THR A 458 -25.43 -4.97 -5.17
C THR A 458 -24.94 -3.56 -4.87
N THR A 459 -25.85 -2.62 -4.61
CA THR A 459 -25.46 -1.24 -4.27
C THR A 459 -25.15 -1.06 -2.79
N GLN A 460 -25.41 -2.08 -1.96
CA GLN A 460 -25.05 -2.16 -0.54
C GLN A 460 -23.53 -2.13 -0.36
N LYS A 461 -22.81 -2.87 -1.21
CA LYS A 461 -21.35 -2.95 -1.21
C LYS A 461 -20.87 -3.21 -2.63
N ILE A 462 -20.05 -2.30 -3.14
CA ILE A 462 -19.40 -2.39 -4.44
C ILE A 462 -17.90 -2.48 -4.19
N GLU A 463 -17.27 -3.57 -4.61
CA GLU A 463 -15.85 -3.84 -4.40
C GLU A 463 -15.12 -3.83 -5.75
N GLY A 464 -13.90 -3.30 -5.78
CA GLY A 464 -13.11 -3.18 -6.99
C GLY A 464 -11.61 -3.24 -6.76
N ARG A 465 -10.89 -3.17 -7.89
CA ARG A 465 -9.44 -3.01 -7.97
C ARG A 465 -9.10 -1.77 -8.78
N ILE A 466 -8.06 -1.06 -8.35
CA ILE A 466 -7.49 0.08 -9.05
C ILE A 466 -6.05 -0.24 -9.40
N SER A 467 -5.64 0.14 -10.60
CA SER A 467 -4.25 0.14 -11.02
C SER A 467 -3.82 1.51 -11.55
N ILE A 468 -2.55 1.84 -11.36
CA ILE A 468 -1.92 3.08 -11.82
C ILE A 468 -0.64 2.77 -12.59
N ALA A 469 -0.25 3.68 -13.47
CA ALA A 469 0.88 3.47 -14.37
C ALA A 469 2.21 3.30 -13.61
N GLU A 470 2.35 3.95 -12.45
CA GLU A 470 3.59 3.99 -11.68
C GLU A 470 3.78 2.81 -10.71
N ARG A 471 2.89 1.80 -10.72
CA ARG A 471 2.92 0.68 -9.79
C ARG A 471 2.63 -0.65 -10.49
N GLY A 472 3.46 -1.64 -10.23
CA GLY A 472 3.27 -3.03 -10.67
C GLY A 472 2.25 -3.81 -9.86
N VAL A 473 1.36 -3.16 -9.12
CA VAL A 473 0.34 -3.80 -8.29
C VAL A 473 -0.98 -3.08 -8.46
N THR A 474 -2.05 -3.76 -8.07
CA THR A 474 -3.40 -3.21 -7.99
C THR A 474 -3.83 -3.14 -6.52
N MET A 475 -4.58 -2.09 -6.19
CA MET A 475 -5.08 -1.87 -4.83
C MET A 475 -6.58 -2.18 -4.76
N PRO A 476 -7.05 -2.87 -3.71
CA PRO A 476 -8.47 -3.00 -3.47
C PRO A 476 -9.07 -1.63 -3.13
N VAL A 477 -10.33 -1.46 -3.51
CA VAL A 477 -11.17 -0.31 -3.18
C VAL A 477 -12.59 -0.78 -2.98
N SER A 478 -13.35 -0.13 -2.11
CA SER A 478 -14.78 -0.40 -1.97
C SER A 478 -15.60 0.85 -1.75
N MET A 479 -16.89 0.75 -2.09
CA MET A 479 -17.91 1.75 -1.82
C MET A 479 -19.07 1.03 -1.13
N SER A 480 -19.31 1.38 0.13
CA SER A 480 -20.22 0.64 1.01
C SER A 480 -21.26 1.57 1.60
N VAL A 481 -22.54 1.18 1.56
CA VAL A 481 -23.60 1.89 2.27
C VAL A 481 -23.30 1.86 3.76
N ALA A 482 -23.40 3.01 4.42
CA ALA A 482 -23.18 3.13 5.84
C ALA A 482 -24.51 3.08 6.60
N GLU A 483 -24.79 1.95 7.22
CA GLU A 483 -25.88 1.78 8.17
C GLU A 483 -25.32 1.47 9.55
N PHE A 484 -25.96 2.00 10.59
CA PHE A 484 -25.54 1.81 11.97
C PHE A 484 -26.64 1.11 12.77
N ASP A 485 -26.24 0.20 13.64
CA ASP A 485 -27.14 -0.42 14.60
C ASP A 485 -27.60 0.61 15.64
N SER A 486 -28.92 0.76 15.80
CA SER A 486 -29.49 1.80 16.66
C SER A 486 -29.21 1.61 18.15
N ASN A 487 -28.86 0.40 18.59
CA ASN A 487 -28.63 0.09 19.99
C ASN A 487 -27.17 0.29 20.38
N THR A 488 -26.26 -0.10 19.50
CA THR A 488 -24.81 -0.11 19.75
C THR A 488 -24.09 1.08 19.12
N GLY A 489 -24.71 1.75 18.14
CA GLY A 489 -24.08 2.81 17.35
C GLY A 489 -22.96 2.30 16.43
N LEU A 490 -22.74 0.99 16.35
CA LEU A 490 -21.73 0.36 15.51
C LEU A 490 -22.23 0.23 14.07
N ARG A 491 -21.31 0.33 13.12
CA ARG A 491 -21.61 0.11 11.71
C ARG A 491 -22.02 -1.35 11.49
N LEU A 492 -23.05 -1.56 10.68
CA LEU A 492 -23.43 -2.90 10.23
C LEU A 492 -22.38 -3.42 9.25
N PRO A 493 -21.91 -4.68 9.39
CA PRO A 493 -20.97 -5.28 8.43
C PRO A 493 -21.52 -5.32 6.99
N GLU A 494 -22.83 -5.48 6.87
CA GLU A 494 -23.56 -5.42 5.62
C GLU A 494 -24.79 -4.53 5.78
N ALA A 495 -24.93 -3.55 4.90
CA ALA A 495 -26.11 -2.69 4.86
C ALA A 495 -27.34 -3.52 4.44
N LYS A 496 -28.47 -3.25 5.08
CA LYS A 496 -29.75 -3.91 4.77
C LYS A 496 -30.36 -3.34 3.49
N ASN A 497 -30.19 -2.04 3.25
CA ASN A 497 -30.77 -1.35 2.11
C ASN A 497 -29.70 -0.99 1.08
N GLY A 498 -30.02 -1.19 -0.19
CA GLY A 498 -29.23 -0.67 -1.31
C GLY A 498 -29.50 0.82 -1.54
N LEU A 499 -28.76 1.40 -2.48
CA LEU A 499 -28.91 2.79 -2.91
C LEU A 499 -30.15 3.01 -3.77
N ASP A 500 -30.86 4.10 -3.48
CA ASP A 500 -31.93 4.67 -4.30
C ASP A 500 -31.39 5.88 -5.09
N PRO A 501 -31.19 5.77 -6.42
CA PRO A 501 -30.62 6.84 -7.23
C PRO A 501 -31.51 8.08 -7.38
N GLN A 502 -32.79 7.98 -6.99
CA GLN A 502 -33.72 9.12 -6.98
C GLN A 502 -33.53 10.01 -5.74
N LYS A 503 -32.82 9.51 -4.72
CA LYS A 503 -32.52 10.27 -3.51
C LYS A 503 -31.07 10.76 -3.53
N PRO A 504 -30.75 11.83 -2.79
CA PRO A 504 -29.38 12.27 -2.65
C PRO A 504 -28.54 11.19 -1.94
N VAL A 505 -27.28 11.07 -2.34
CA VAL A 505 -26.26 10.28 -1.67
C VAL A 505 -25.11 11.18 -1.21
N TRP A 506 -24.65 10.93 0.00
CA TRP A 506 -23.46 11.55 0.59
C TRP A 506 -22.33 10.55 0.60
N VAL A 507 -21.30 10.82 -0.19
CA VAL A 507 -20.11 9.99 -0.34
C VAL A 507 -19.03 10.51 0.61
N VAL A 508 -18.62 9.72 1.59
CA VAL A 508 -17.58 10.07 2.57
C VAL A 508 -16.28 9.37 2.17
N VAL A 509 -15.18 10.14 2.06
CA VAL A 509 -13.88 9.61 1.65
C VAL A 509 -12.82 9.95 2.70
N HIS A 510 -12.17 8.91 3.23
CA HIS A 510 -11.11 9.05 4.22
C HIS A 510 -9.76 9.47 3.62
N GLY A 511 -8.83 9.87 4.50
CA GLY A 511 -7.49 10.32 4.16
C GLY A 511 -6.38 9.27 4.21
N ARG A 512 -5.14 9.75 4.29
CA ARG A 512 -3.90 8.96 4.38
C ARG A 512 -3.91 8.04 5.59
N ALA A 513 -3.52 6.78 5.41
CA ALA A 513 -3.42 5.76 6.47
C ALA A 513 -4.69 5.61 7.35
N ASN A 514 -5.85 6.04 6.84
CA ASN A 514 -7.15 5.82 7.45
C ASN A 514 -7.92 4.74 6.68
N SER A 515 -9.09 4.40 7.22
CA SER A 515 -10.10 3.58 6.57
C SER A 515 -11.50 4.13 6.87
N GLU A 516 -12.51 3.53 6.27
CA GLU A 516 -13.91 3.83 6.61
C GLU A 516 -14.28 3.50 8.08
N GLU A 517 -13.46 2.69 8.75
CA GLU A 517 -13.64 2.33 10.16
C GLU A 517 -12.88 3.27 11.11
N SER A 518 -12.00 4.14 10.62
CA SER A 518 -11.31 5.14 11.45
C SER A 518 -12.33 5.99 12.20
N SER A 519 -12.11 6.21 13.50
CA SER A 519 -13.21 6.60 14.40
C SER A 519 -13.85 7.95 14.05
N GLN A 520 -13.06 8.93 13.60
CA GLN A 520 -13.56 10.23 13.14
C GLN A 520 -14.38 10.12 11.84
N ILE A 521 -13.96 9.24 10.92
CA ILE A 521 -14.71 8.98 9.67
C ILE A 521 -16.02 8.25 9.97
N ALA A 522 -16.00 7.27 10.87
CA ALA A 522 -17.18 6.55 11.31
C ALA A 522 -18.17 7.50 12.02
N GLU A 523 -17.68 8.44 12.84
CA GLU A 523 -18.49 9.46 13.50
C GLU A 523 -19.13 10.43 12.49
N LEU A 524 -18.35 10.98 11.55
CA LEU A 524 -18.86 11.82 10.47
C LEU A 524 -19.98 11.13 9.68
N THR A 525 -19.72 9.88 9.30
CA THR A 525 -20.66 9.04 8.54
C THR A 525 -21.94 8.81 9.33
N ARG A 526 -21.84 8.56 10.64
CA ARG A 526 -22.99 8.41 11.55
C ARG A 526 -23.79 9.71 11.68
N SER A 527 -23.12 10.85 11.86
CA SER A 527 -23.79 12.15 11.98
C SER A 527 -24.56 12.52 10.71
N LEU A 528 -24.01 12.24 9.53
CA LEU A 528 -24.74 12.37 8.26
C LEU A 528 -25.95 11.43 8.22
N GLN A 529 -25.77 10.15 8.50
CA GLN A 529 -26.84 9.15 8.43
C GLN A 529 -28.00 9.46 9.40
N ALA A 530 -27.70 10.02 10.58
CA ALA A 530 -28.70 10.45 11.57
C ALA A 530 -29.65 11.56 11.06
N LEU A 531 -29.22 12.32 10.05
CA LEU A 531 -30.03 13.33 9.36
C LEU A 531 -30.95 12.74 8.28
N GLY A 532 -30.95 11.42 8.11
CA GLY A 532 -31.89 10.71 7.22
C GLY A 532 -31.49 10.73 5.74
N VAL A 533 -30.23 11.04 5.44
CA VAL A 533 -29.68 10.96 4.08
C VAL A 533 -29.05 9.59 3.79
N GLN A 534 -28.95 9.20 2.53
CA GLN A 534 -28.17 8.02 2.14
C GLN A 534 -26.69 8.35 2.24
N VAL A 535 -25.93 7.51 2.92
CA VAL A 535 -24.49 7.69 3.09
C VAL A 535 -23.76 6.46 2.56
N VAL A 536 -22.72 6.69 1.77
CA VAL A 536 -21.74 5.68 1.38
C VAL A 536 -20.35 6.14 1.78
N THR A 537 -19.48 5.19 2.10
CA THR A 537 -18.06 5.44 2.34
C THR A 537 -17.25 4.85 1.21
N VAL A 538 -16.18 5.54 0.80
CA VAL A 538 -15.15 4.99 -0.10
C VAL A 538 -13.97 4.57 0.74
N ASP A 539 -13.72 3.26 0.81
CA ASP A 539 -12.58 2.67 1.49
C ASP A 539 -11.49 2.31 0.48
N TRP A 540 -10.34 2.96 0.63
CA TRP A 540 -9.14 2.79 -0.19
C TRP A 540 -7.90 2.67 0.70
N HIS A 541 -8.06 2.16 1.93
CA HIS A 541 -7.02 2.14 2.96
C HIS A 541 -5.67 1.56 2.49
N ASP A 542 -5.67 0.52 1.65
CA ASP A 542 -4.44 -0.06 1.12
C ASP A 542 -3.69 0.93 0.22
N GLY A 543 -4.38 1.61 -0.69
CA GLY A 543 -3.80 2.68 -1.48
C GLY A 543 -3.40 3.90 -0.63
N ALA A 544 -4.20 4.24 0.38
CA ALA A 544 -3.92 5.34 1.30
C ALA A 544 -2.72 5.07 2.22
N ALA A 545 -2.37 3.80 2.42
CA ALA A 545 -1.25 3.34 3.25
C ALA A 545 0.00 2.96 2.43
N ASP A 546 -0.07 2.92 1.09
CA ASP A 546 1.03 2.56 0.18
C ASP A 546 2.15 3.61 0.15
N ASN A 547 2.89 3.68 1.25
CA ASN A 547 4.02 4.57 1.44
C ASN A 547 5.30 3.73 1.54
N GLY A 548 6.30 4.05 0.72
CA GLY A 548 7.57 3.32 0.69
C GLY A 548 8.42 3.55 1.95
N THR A 549 8.06 4.55 2.75
CA THR A 549 8.66 4.90 4.04
C THR A 549 7.58 5.39 5.01
N PRO A 550 7.84 5.45 6.34
CA PRO A 550 6.86 5.97 7.32
C PRO A 550 6.40 7.42 7.04
N ILE A 551 7.25 8.25 6.43
CA ILE A 551 6.92 9.62 6.00
C ILE A 551 6.46 9.71 4.54
N GLY A 552 6.49 8.60 3.82
CA GLY A 552 6.22 8.55 2.39
C GLY A 552 4.81 9.07 2.07
N LEU A 553 4.71 9.82 0.97
CA LEU A 553 3.46 10.33 0.43
C LEU A 553 3.09 9.62 -0.88
N GLU A 554 3.64 8.43 -1.12
CA GLU A 554 3.43 7.69 -2.36
C GLU A 554 1.99 7.20 -2.53
N GLY A 555 1.24 7.02 -1.44
CA GLY A 555 -0.17 6.64 -1.49
C GLY A 555 -1.05 7.66 -2.23
N SER A 556 -0.63 8.93 -2.28
CA SER A 556 -1.34 9.98 -3.03
C SER A 556 -1.42 9.71 -4.54
N ARG A 557 -0.56 8.83 -5.10
CA ARG A 557 -0.65 8.41 -6.52
C ARG A 557 -1.96 7.71 -6.86
N TRP A 558 -2.61 7.09 -5.87
CA TRP A 558 -3.85 6.35 -6.06
C TRP A 558 -5.09 7.25 -6.16
N ILE A 559 -4.99 8.52 -5.73
CA ILE A 559 -6.12 9.46 -5.60
C ILE A 559 -6.95 9.55 -6.88
N GLU A 560 -6.27 9.73 -8.04
CA GLU A 560 -6.95 9.84 -9.33
C GLU A 560 -7.66 8.53 -9.72
N GLY A 561 -7.01 7.39 -9.49
CA GLY A 561 -7.58 6.08 -9.74
C GLY A 561 -8.80 5.80 -8.87
N VAL A 562 -8.74 6.14 -7.58
CA VAL A 562 -9.86 5.99 -6.63
C VAL A 562 -11.03 6.89 -7.03
N GLY A 563 -10.77 8.16 -7.33
CA GLY A 563 -11.82 9.09 -7.77
C GLY A 563 -12.48 8.65 -9.09
N THR A 564 -11.68 8.12 -10.03
CA THR A 564 -12.18 7.54 -11.28
C THR A 564 -13.11 6.37 -11.03
N TRP A 565 -12.65 5.42 -10.21
CA TRP A 565 -13.40 4.23 -9.90
C TRP A 565 -14.73 4.59 -9.21
N ALA A 566 -14.70 5.43 -8.18
CA ALA A 566 -15.90 5.82 -7.43
C ALA A 566 -16.93 6.57 -8.30
N ALA A 567 -16.49 7.49 -9.16
CA ALA A 567 -17.37 8.19 -10.10
C ALA A 567 -18.09 7.23 -11.06
N ASN A 568 -17.37 6.21 -11.57
CA ASN A 568 -17.95 5.20 -12.43
C ASN A 568 -18.98 4.34 -11.68
N GLN A 569 -18.71 3.97 -10.42
CA GLN A 569 -19.67 3.20 -9.62
C GLN A 569 -20.94 3.99 -9.29
N LEU A 570 -20.82 5.29 -8.97
CA LEU A 570 -21.99 6.16 -8.75
C LEU A 570 -22.85 6.27 -10.01
N ARG A 571 -22.23 6.40 -11.19
CA ARG A 571 -22.94 6.42 -12.48
C ARG A 571 -23.59 5.06 -12.78
N ALA A 572 -22.89 3.96 -12.53
CA ALA A 572 -23.43 2.61 -12.72
C ALA A 572 -24.63 2.33 -11.79
N ALA A 573 -24.60 2.89 -10.57
CA ALA A 573 -25.72 2.87 -9.63
C ALA A 573 -26.88 3.82 -10.03
N GLY A 574 -26.74 4.60 -11.11
CA GLY A 574 -27.79 5.44 -11.68
C GLY A 574 -27.88 6.87 -11.14
N PHE A 575 -26.89 7.33 -10.37
CA PHE A 575 -26.90 8.69 -9.83
C PHE A 575 -26.55 9.74 -10.89
N GLY A 576 -27.35 10.80 -10.95
CA GLY A 576 -27.03 12.05 -11.66
C GLY A 576 -26.28 13.04 -10.77
N SER A 577 -25.62 14.03 -11.38
CA SER A 577 -24.80 15.04 -10.69
C SER A 577 -25.53 15.70 -9.52
N GLN A 578 -26.81 16.07 -9.70
CA GLN A 578 -27.63 16.75 -8.70
C GLN A 578 -27.96 15.92 -7.43
N ASN A 579 -27.72 14.62 -7.49
CA ASN A 579 -27.96 13.69 -6.39
C ASN A 579 -26.67 13.25 -5.69
N ILE A 580 -25.49 13.67 -6.14
CA ILE A 580 -24.21 13.27 -5.56
C ILE A 580 -23.66 14.42 -4.72
N CYS A 581 -23.49 14.19 -3.42
CA CYS A 581 -22.77 15.07 -2.50
C CYS A 581 -21.54 14.31 -2.01
N VAL A 582 -20.39 14.98 -1.89
CA VAL A 582 -19.13 14.32 -1.50
C VAL A 582 -18.48 15.09 -0.35
N VAL A 583 -18.00 14.36 0.65
CA VAL A 583 -17.21 14.87 1.77
C VAL A 583 -15.89 14.11 1.79
N GLY A 584 -14.78 14.82 1.67
CA GLY A 584 -13.44 14.24 1.75
C GLY A 584 -12.68 14.82 2.94
N HIS A 585 -11.81 14.01 3.55
CA HIS A 585 -10.84 14.47 4.55
C HIS A 585 -9.41 14.25 4.08
N SER A 586 -8.50 15.20 4.31
CA SER A 586 -7.08 15.05 3.99
C SER A 586 -6.88 14.67 2.51
N TRP A 587 -6.20 13.57 2.17
CA TRP A 587 -6.13 13.04 0.80
C TRP A 587 -7.50 12.72 0.17
N GLY A 588 -8.48 12.37 0.99
CA GLY A 588 -9.86 12.13 0.56
C GLY A 588 -10.52 13.36 -0.06
N THR A 589 -10.07 14.60 0.24
CA THR A 589 -10.58 15.80 -0.45
C THR A 589 -10.25 15.79 -1.93
N TYR A 590 -9.07 15.29 -2.29
CA TYR A 590 -8.64 15.21 -3.67
C TYR A 590 -9.32 14.04 -4.39
N VAL A 591 -9.59 12.93 -3.69
CA VAL A 591 -10.46 11.87 -4.24
C VAL A 591 -11.85 12.44 -4.51
N ALA A 592 -12.41 13.24 -3.59
CA ALA A 592 -13.69 13.90 -3.77
C ALA A 592 -13.70 14.86 -4.97
N TYR A 593 -12.62 15.62 -5.16
CA TYR A 593 -12.42 16.47 -6.34
C TYR A 593 -12.39 15.63 -7.64
N GLU A 594 -11.64 14.52 -7.65
CA GLU A 594 -11.54 13.65 -8.82
C GLU A 594 -12.84 12.91 -9.15
N ILE A 595 -13.69 12.64 -8.14
CA ILE A 595 -15.09 12.21 -8.35
C ILE A 595 -15.85 13.34 -9.05
N GLY A 596 -15.83 14.56 -8.50
CA GLY A 596 -16.49 15.74 -9.06
C GLY A 596 -16.11 15.99 -10.52
N LYS A 597 -14.81 15.95 -10.83
CA LYS A 597 -14.26 16.16 -12.17
C LYS A 597 -14.76 15.14 -13.20
N ARG A 598 -15.14 13.93 -12.78
CA ARG A 598 -15.54 12.82 -13.67
C ARG A 598 -17.04 12.60 -13.77
N ILE A 599 -17.81 13.17 -12.87
CA ILE A 599 -19.26 13.23 -13.03
C ILE A 599 -19.59 14.33 -14.05
N PRO A 600 -20.35 14.04 -15.12
CA PRO A 600 -20.77 15.07 -16.06
C PRO A 600 -21.50 16.22 -15.35
N ASN A 601 -21.04 17.45 -15.57
CA ASN A 601 -21.52 18.67 -14.89
C ASN A 601 -21.17 18.78 -13.40
N GLY A 602 -20.18 18.00 -12.92
CA GLY A 602 -19.75 18.08 -11.52
C GLY A 602 -20.64 17.29 -10.56
N VAL A 603 -20.52 17.59 -9.27
CA VAL A 603 -21.36 17.05 -8.19
C VAL A 603 -22.22 18.15 -7.58
N GLN A 604 -23.30 17.78 -6.88
CA GLN A 604 -24.20 18.75 -6.25
C GLN A 604 -23.48 19.55 -5.16
N THR A 605 -22.68 18.90 -4.34
CA THR A 605 -21.97 19.52 -3.20
C THR A 605 -20.64 18.82 -2.98
N LEU A 606 -19.61 19.58 -2.63
CA LEU A 606 -18.30 19.06 -2.20
C LEU A 606 -17.90 19.74 -0.89
N ILE A 607 -17.51 18.95 0.09
CA ILE A 607 -16.98 19.43 1.37
C ILE A 607 -15.55 18.90 1.52
N ALA A 608 -14.59 19.82 1.57
CA ALA A 608 -13.18 19.53 1.77
C ALA A 608 -12.80 19.77 3.23
N LEU A 609 -12.54 18.71 3.97
CA LEU A 609 -12.13 18.77 5.38
C LEU A 609 -10.61 18.64 5.46
N ASP A 610 -9.97 19.75 5.78
CA ASP A 610 -8.53 19.96 5.87
C ASP A 610 -7.74 19.33 4.71
N PRO A 611 -7.93 19.83 3.47
CA PRO A 611 -7.35 19.23 2.26
C PRO A 611 -5.84 19.15 2.38
N ALA A 612 -5.22 17.97 2.24
CA ALA A 612 -3.83 17.78 2.67
C ALA A 612 -2.78 18.60 1.87
N ALA A 613 -1.78 19.14 2.55
CA ALA A 613 -0.61 19.74 1.93
C ALA A 613 0.23 18.68 1.19
N ASP A 614 0.49 18.90 -0.09
CA ASP A 614 1.35 18.03 -0.90
C ASP A 614 2.81 18.54 -0.88
N SER A 615 3.40 18.56 0.32
CA SER A 615 4.75 19.10 0.52
C SER A 615 5.81 18.24 -0.16
N ARG A 616 6.48 18.80 -1.18
CA ARG A 616 7.62 18.15 -1.85
C ARG A 616 8.76 17.80 -0.87
N LEU A 617 8.90 18.56 0.23
CA LEU A 617 9.90 18.31 1.27
C LEU A 617 9.68 16.97 1.99
N LEU A 618 8.43 16.56 2.15
CA LEU A 618 8.04 15.30 2.80
C LEU A 618 7.81 14.16 1.79
N GLY A 619 8.33 14.27 0.57
CA GLY A 619 8.16 13.26 -0.47
C GLY A 619 6.85 13.37 -1.26
N GLY A 620 6.14 14.50 -1.14
CA GLY A 620 4.92 14.81 -1.89
C GLY A 620 5.17 15.10 -3.38
N GLY A 621 4.21 15.73 -4.03
CA GLY A 621 4.19 16.00 -5.46
C GLY A 621 3.87 14.77 -6.31
N LYS A 622 3.18 13.77 -5.73
CA LYS A 622 2.86 12.52 -6.46
C LYS A 622 1.45 12.53 -7.03
N TYR A 623 0.52 13.21 -6.36
CA TYR A 623 -0.78 13.51 -6.93
C TYR A 623 -0.67 14.72 -7.88
N LYS A 624 -0.60 14.44 -9.18
CA LYS A 624 -0.37 15.47 -10.21
C LYS A 624 -1.54 16.44 -10.36
N GLY A 625 -2.75 16.07 -9.94
CA GLY A 625 -3.93 16.93 -10.06
C GLY A 625 -3.82 18.22 -9.23
N ILE A 626 -3.00 18.25 -8.18
CA ILE A 626 -2.77 19.47 -7.39
C ILE A 626 -1.98 20.54 -8.15
N GLU A 627 -1.20 20.12 -9.15
CA GLU A 627 -0.40 20.96 -10.04
C GLU A 627 -1.21 21.46 -11.25
N ASP A 628 -2.46 21.01 -11.43
CA ASP A 628 -3.35 21.53 -12.47
C ASP A 628 -3.58 23.03 -12.21
N PRO A 629 -3.21 23.94 -13.14
CA PRO A 629 -3.43 25.37 -12.97
C PRO A 629 -4.92 25.73 -12.87
N ASN A 630 -5.82 24.82 -13.28
CA ASN A 630 -7.26 24.97 -13.16
C ASN A 630 -7.82 24.21 -11.95
N PHE A 631 -6.98 23.76 -11.02
CA PHE A 631 -7.47 23.15 -9.78
C PHE A 631 -8.24 24.19 -8.97
N SER A 632 -9.53 23.91 -8.74
CA SER A 632 -10.35 24.61 -7.76
C SER A 632 -11.52 23.73 -7.36
N PHE A 633 -11.82 23.63 -6.07
CA PHE A 633 -13.02 22.92 -5.61
C PHE A 633 -14.32 23.52 -6.19
N ALA A 634 -14.35 24.82 -6.44
CA ALA A 634 -15.47 25.49 -7.10
C ALA A 634 -15.64 25.11 -8.59
N ASN A 635 -14.60 24.57 -9.24
CA ASN A 635 -14.69 24.14 -10.64
C ASN A 635 -15.49 22.84 -10.82
N VAL A 636 -15.63 22.03 -9.77
CA VAL A 636 -16.37 20.74 -9.83
C VAL A 636 -17.75 20.81 -9.18
N THR A 637 -18.10 21.93 -8.53
CA THR A 637 -19.43 22.18 -7.98
C THR A 637 -19.62 23.65 -7.60
N ALA A 638 -20.84 24.15 -7.80
CA ALA A 638 -21.25 25.47 -7.32
C ALA A 638 -21.42 25.54 -5.79
N ASN A 639 -21.45 24.39 -5.09
CA ASN A 639 -21.66 24.29 -3.65
C ASN A 639 -20.45 23.61 -3.01
N SER A 640 -19.30 24.28 -3.10
CA SER A 640 -18.05 23.81 -2.50
C SER A 640 -17.80 24.52 -1.16
N TYR A 641 -17.54 23.72 -0.14
CA TYR A 641 -17.21 24.16 1.22
C TYR A 641 -15.85 23.60 1.61
N ALA A 642 -14.99 24.39 2.25
CA ALA A 642 -13.73 23.93 2.79
C ALA A 642 -13.59 24.32 4.27
N PHE A 643 -13.02 23.42 5.06
CA PHE A 643 -12.67 23.65 6.46
C PHE A 643 -11.18 23.39 6.60
N HIS A 644 -10.41 24.40 6.95
CA HIS A 644 -8.97 24.30 7.15
C HIS A 644 -8.69 24.30 8.65
N SER A 645 -7.83 23.42 9.14
CA SER A 645 -7.59 23.29 10.58
C SER A 645 -6.14 23.07 10.99
N SER A 646 -5.19 22.84 10.08
CA SER A 646 -3.80 22.55 10.49
C SER A 646 -2.77 22.93 9.44
N GLU A 647 -1.49 22.92 9.81
CA GLU A 647 -0.37 23.06 8.86
C GLU A 647 -0.19 21.85 7.92
N LEU A 648 -0.76 20.69 8.26
CA LEU A 648 -0.88 19.57 7.34
C LEU A 648 -1.98 19.78 6.30
N GLY A 649 -2.85 20.76 6.53
CA GLY A 649 -3.81 21.28 5.57
C GLY A 649 -3.17 22.22 4.55
N ASN A 650 -3.75 22.24 3.36
CA ASN A 650 -3.36 23.11 2.26
C ASN A 650 -4.32 24.30 2.23
N ARG A 651 -3.93 25.36 2.94
CA ARG A 651 -4.65 26.64 2.97
C ARG A 651 -5.00 27.16 1.57
N GLU A 652 -4.03 27.17 0.66
CA GLU A 652 -4.25 27.68 -0.70
C GLU A 652 -5.32 26.89 -1.44
N LYS A 653 -5.35 25.56 -1.30
CA LYS A 653 -6.36 24.73 -1.94
C LYS A 653 -7.71 24.83 -1.24
N ALA A 654 -7.76 24.96 0.08
CA ALA A 654 -9.01 25.20 0.82
C ALA A 654 -9.71 26.47 0.32
N LEU A 655 -8.97 27.56 0.13
CA LEU A 655 -9.49 28.84 -0.38
C LEU A 655 -10.00 28.80 -1.83
N THR A 656 -9.79 27.69 -2.56
CA THR A 656 -10.40 27.50 -3.90
C THR A 656 -11.85 27.03 -3.87
N ALA A 657 -12.38 26.68 -2.70
CA ALA A 657 -13.81 26.42 -2.51
C ALA A 657 -14.60 27.74 -2.55
N LYS A 658 -15.90 27.66 -2.82
CA LYS A 658 -16.78 28.83 -2.81
C LYS A 658 -16.91 29.44 -1.42
N TYR A 659 -16.95 28.59 -0.40
CA TYR A 659 -16.94 28.98 1.00
C TYR A 659 -15.82 28.22 1.72
N ALA A 660 -14.98 28.92 2.44
CA ALA A 660 -13.85 28.39 3.16
C ALA A 660 -13.85 28.95 4.60
N PHE A 661 -13.65 28.06 5.56
CA PHE A 661 -13.62 28.39 6.98
C PHE A 661 -12.29 27.97 7.59
N ASP A 662 -11.73 28.82 8.43
CA ASP A 662 -10.55 28.49 9.23
C ASP A 662 -11.01 27.99 10.60
N ILE A 663 -10.35 26.95 11.11
CA ILE A 663 -10.60 26.39 12.42
C ILE A 663 -9.38 26.71 13.28
N LEU A 664 -9.59 27.54 14.29
CA LEU A 664 -8.56 28.02 15.19
C LEU A 664 -8.71 27.30 16.52
N ALA A 665 -7.69 26.56 16.91
CA ALA A 665 -7.57 26.01 18.25
C ALA A 665 -6.77 26.98 19.15
N PRO A 666 -7.05 27.04 20.46
CA PRO A 666 -6.24 27.82 21.38
C PRO A 666 -4.92 27.12 21.61
N GLU A 667 -3.81 27.87 21.51
CA GLU A 667 -2.48 27.42 21.90
C GLU A 667 -2.48 26.68 23.26
N ASN A 668 -1.68 25.62 23.37
CA ASN A 668 -1.52 24.83 24.59
C ASN A 668 -2.85 24.23 25.11
N TYR A 669 -3.74 23.76 24.24
CA TYR A 669 -4.98 23.10 24.67
C TYR A 669 -4.71 21.76 25.37
N GLU A 670 -3.52 21.18 25.22
CA GLU A 670 -3.12 19.92 25.83
C GLU A 670 -2.64 20.02 27.27
N GLN A 671 -2.69 21.21 27.86
CA GLN A 671 -2.34 21.56 29.24
C GLN A 671 -2.39 20.35 30.19
N ASN A 672 -1.22 19.75 30.41
CA ASN A 672 -0.87 18.68 31.37
C ASN A 672 -0.92 17.21 30.91
N SER A 673 -1.03 16.90 29.62
CA SER A 673 -1.00 15.49 29.18
C SER A 673 -0.01 15.25 28.03
N TRP A 674 1.10 14.57 28.36
CA TRP A 674 1.93 13.79 27.44
C TRP A 674 2.98 14.47 26.57
N ASP A 675 3.12 15.80 26.53
CA ASP A 675 4.06 16.44 25.58
C ASP A 675 5.51 15.99 25.77
N ALA A 676 6.00 15.82 26.99
CA ALA A 676 7.38 15.36 27.21
C ALA A 676 7.66 13.92 26.75
N ILE A 677 6.68 13.00 26.82
CA ILE A 677 6.84 11.57 26.51
C ILE A 677 6.48 11.27 25.06
N THR A 678 5.46 11.94 24.51
CA THR A 678 5.06 11.82 23.10
C THR A 678 6.00 12.58 22.19
N ALA A 679 6.45 13.79 22.59
CA ALA A 679 7.60 14.42 21.93
C ALA A 679 8.81 13.50 22.04
N GLN A 680 9.11 12.87 23.19
CA GLN A 680 10.17 11.85 23.28
C GLN A 680 9.96 10.63 22.37
N MET A 681 8.74 10.16 22.14
CA MET A 681 8.45 9.02 21.24
C MET A 681 8.60 9.40 19.77
N LEU A 682 8.12 10.57 19.35
CA LEU A 682 8.33 11.11 18.00
C LEU A 682 9.78 11.51 17.77
N VAL A 683 10.48 12.03 18.79
CA VAL A 683 11.93 12.27 18.84
C VAL A 683 12.70 10.94 18.82
N SER A 684 12.16 9.85 19.40
CA SER A 684 12.79 8.52 19.39
C SER A 684 12.65 7.79 18.05
N GLN A 685 11.66 8.16 17.24
CA GLN A 685 11.74 7.95 15.80
C GLN A 685 12.77 8.96 15.29
N ARG A 686 13.99 8.47 14.98
CA ARG A 686 15.26 9.20 14.75
C ARG A 686 15.26 10.48 13.88
N TYR A 687 14.12 10.90 13.35
CA TYR A 687 13.94 12.00 12.41
C TYR A 687 13.53 13.34 13.05
N LEU A 688 12.78 13.35 14.16
CA LEU A 688 12.25 14.61 14.75
C LEU A 688 13.07 15.12 15.94
N SER A 689 14.09 14.37 16.39
CA SER A 689 15.01 14.83 17.44
C SER A 689 15.77 16.11 17.09
N ALA A 690 15.86 16.43 15.79
CA ALA A 690 16.55 17.59 15.24
C ALA A 690 15.81 18.93 15.42
N LEU A 691 14.50 18.92 15.65
CA LEU A 691 13.66 20.11 15.43
C LEU A 691 13.51 21.00 16.68
N GLY A 692 14.05 20.61 17.83
CA GLY A 692 13.80 21.30 19.10
C GLY A 692 12.37 21.03 19.62
N ALA A 693 12.15 21.27 20.91
CA ALA A 693 10.87 20.95 21.55
C ALA A 693 9.70 21.72 20.94
N GLU A 694 9.88 23.00 20.61
CA GLU A 694 8.84 23.87 20.04
C GLU A 694 8.40 23.37 18.65
N THR A 695 9.32 23.12 17.72
CA THR A 695 8.94 22.61 16.39
C THR A 695 8.37 21.19 16.43
N ALA A 696 8.79 20.36 17.40
CA ALA A 696 8.18 19.05 17.60
C ALA A 696 6.73 19.16 18.10
N ASP A 697 6.45 20.16 18.94
CA ASP A 697 5.12 20.54 19.39
C ASP A 697 4.25 20.94 18.20
N GLU A 698 4.72 21.90 17.39
CA GLU A 698 4.01 22.38 16.18
C GLU A 698 3.68 21.25 15.20
N VAL A 699 4.60 20.29 15.00
CA VAL A 699 4.32 19.12 14.16
C VAL A 699 3.25 18.21 14.78
N ILE A 700 3.31 17.98 16.10
CA ILE A 700 2.33 17.18 16.81
C ILE A 700 0.95 17.82 16.76
N ASP A 701 0.89 19.14 16.96
CA ASP A 701 -0.32 19.93 16.90
C ASP A 701 -0.88 19.88 15.49
N ALA A 702 -0.06 20.08 14.46
CA ALA A 702 -0.50 19.91 13.09
C ALA A 702 -1.12 18.52 12.82
N PHE A 703 -0.60 17.43 13.39
CA PHE A 703 -1.21 16.10 13.28
C PHE A 703 -2.53 15.96 14.06
N ARG A 704 -2.61 16.53 15.27
CA ARG A 704 -3.82 16.49 16.12
C ARG A 704 -4.94 17.33 15.49
N GLU A 705 -4.60 18.55 15.09
CA GLU A 705 -5.49 19.53 14.49
C GLU A 705 -5.94 19.14 13.09
N HIS A 706 -5.19 18.29 12.37
CA HIS A 706 -5.63 17.76 11.07
C HIS A 706 -6.98 17.01 11.16
N GLY A 707 -7.32 16.45 12.33
CA GLY A 707 -8.61 15.82 12.60
C GLY A 707 -9.72 16.79 13.07
N PHE A 708 -9.41 18.07 13.32
CA PHE A 708 -10.38 19.03 13.84
C PHE A 708 -11.46 19.37 12.81
N ALA A 709 -11.12 19.50 11.52
CA ALA A 709 -12.12 19.69 10.47
C ALA A 709 -13.18 18.56 10.45
N VAL A 710 -12.78 17.31 10.64
CA VAL A 710 -13.71 16.16 10.66
C VAL A 710 -14.57 16.15 11.91
N SER A 711 -13.95 16.30 13.09
CA SER A 711 -14.69 16.28 14.35
C SER A 711 -15.63 17.47 14.50
N LEU A 712 -15.19 18.67 14.12
CA LEU A 712 -16.02 19.87 14.11
C LEU A 712 -17.21 19.73 13.15
N PHE A 713 -16.98 19.28 11.92
CA PHE A 713 -18.08 19.12 10.97
C PHE A 713 -19.07 18.04 11.42
N SER A 714 -18.59 16.96 12.03
CA SER A 714 -19.43 15.92 12.64
C SER A 714 -20.30 16.48 13.77
N GLU A 715 -19.73 17.36 14.60
CA GLU A 715 -20.42 18.05 15.68
C GLU A 715 -21.48 19.03 15.16
N ILE A 716 -21.18 19.81 14.12
CA ILE A 716 -22.14 20.69 13.46
C ILE A 716 -23.36 19.89 12.98
N LEU A 717 -23.14 18.74 12.34
CA LEU A 717 -24.22 17.88 11.86
C LEU A 717 -25.04 17.27 13.02
N ARG A 718 -24.38 16.88 14.11
CA ARG A 718 -25.04 16.38 15.33
C ARG A 718 -25.90 17.45 15.96
N ARG A 719 -25.38 18.67 16.13
CA ARG A 719 -26.14 19.83 16.61
C ARG A 719 -27.31 20.14 15.70
N GLN A 720 -27.14 20.03 14.38
CA GLN A 720 -28.26 20.24 13.46
C GLN A 720 -29.38 19.21 13.65
N LYS A 721 -29.03 17.96 14.00
CA LYS A 721 -30.03 16.94 14.32
C LYS A 721 -30.76 17.23 15.64
N GLU A 722 -30.02 17.66 16.66
CA GLU A 722 -30.53 17.89 18.01
C GLU A 722 -31.30 19.19 18.16
N ASN A 723 -30.85 20.23 17.46
CA ASN A 723 -31.43 21.57 17.44
C ASN A 723 -31.48 22.11 16.00
N PRO A 724 -32.49 21.75 15.19
CA PRO A 724 -32.61 22.21 13.80
C PRO A 724 -32.73 23.73 13.64
N GLY A 725 -33.03 24.45 14.72
CA GLY A 725 -33.11 25.93 14.75
C GLY A 725 -31.80 26.60 15.19
N ASP A 726 -30.73 25.85 15.41
CA ASP A 726 -29.41 26.39 15.72
C ASP A 726 -28.93 27.28 14.56
N ALA A 727 -28.56 28.52 14.88
CA ALA A 727 -28.22 29.51 13.85
C ALA A 727 -27.04 29.08 12.99
N VAL A 728 -26.06 28.37 13.54
CA VAL A 728 -24.89 27.91 12.79
C VAL A 728 -25.20 26.57 12.14
N ALA A 729 -25.64 25.59 12.92
CA ALA A 729 -25.81 24.21 12.45
C ALA A 729 -26.83 24.09 11.30
N SER A 730 -27.90 24.88 11.34
CA SER A 730 -28.92 24.90 10.27
C SER A 730 -28.35 25.28 8.91
N ARG A 731 -27.36 26.18 8.86
CA ARG A 731 -26.69 26.59 7.61
C ARG A 731 -25.89 25.44 6.99
N PHE A 732 -25.45 24.50 7.80
CA PHE A 732 -24.73 23.30 7.37
C PHE A 732 -25.62 22.05 7.33
N SER A 733 -26.95 22.22 7.31
CA SER A 733 -27.85 21.10 7.07
C SER A 733 -27.66 20.53 5.65
N PRO A 734 -27.87 19.22 5.43
CA PRO A 734 -27.77 18.62 4.10
C PRO A 734 -28.64 19.31 3.04
N GLU A 735 -29.77 19.89 3.44
CA GLU A 735 -30.63 20.66 2.54
C GLU A 735 -29.97 21.98 2.14
N ASN A 736 -29.46 22.75 3.10
CA ASN A 736 -28.83 24.05 2.84
C ASN A 736 -27.49 23.94 2.11
N LEU A 737 -26.69 22.92 2.43
CA LEU A 737 -25.45 22.61 1.72
C LEU A 737 -25.68 22.22 0.25
N ARG A 738 -26.84 21.64 -0.06
CA ARG A 738 -27.23 21.27 -1.43
C ARG A 738 -27.87 22.42 -2.19
N SER A 739 -28.66 23.25 -1.54
CA SER A 739 -29.35 24.37 -2.16
C SER A 739 -28.50 25.63 -2.25
N ASN A 740 -27.36 25.68 -1.54
CA ASN A 740 -26.56 26.88 -1.30
C ASN A 740 -27.31 27.99 -0.55
N ALA A 741 -28.36 27.64 0.19
CA ALA A 741 -29.15 28.61 0.96
C ALA A 741 -28.45 29.10 2.24
N SER A 742 -27.20 28.67 2.49
CA SER A 742 -26.43 29.05 3.67
C SER A 742 -25.98 30.53 3.68
N GLU A 743 -26.03 31.20 2.52
CA GLU A 743 -25.83 32.66 2.31
C GLU A 743 -24.72 33.30 3.16
N PHE A 744 -23.46 32.87 2.96
CA PHE A 744 -22.28 33.58 3.46
C PHE A 744 -21.85 34.66 2.45
N THR A 745 -21.35 35.81 2.93
CA THR A 745 -20.67 36.77 2.03
C THR A 745 -19.42 36.10 1.46
N VAL A 746 -19.43 35.83 0.16
CA VAL A 746 -18.26 35.29 -0.56
C VAL A 746 -17.13 36.32 -0.52
N ARG A 747 -15.94 35.90 -0.11
CA ARG A 747 -14.77 36.77 -0.07
C ARG A 747 -13.60 36.12 -0.82
N PRO A 748 -13.27 36.59 -2.04
CA PRO A 748 -12.17 36.02 -2.81
C PRO A 748 -10.88 35.93 -2.00
N ASP A 749 -10.23 34.77 -2.05
CA ASP A 749 -8.93 34.50 -1.42
C ASP A 749 -8.89 34.73 0.11
N SER A 750 -10.02 34.62 0.79
CA SER A 750 -10.09 34.78 2.24
C SER A 750 -11.13 33.87 2.88
N TRP A 751 -11.10 33.76 4.20
CA TRP A 751 -12.05 32.96 4.95
C TRP A 751 -13.40 33.68 5.08
N GLU A 752 -14.49 32.97 4.78
CA GLU A 752 -15.86 33.44 5.02
C GLU A 752 -16.25 33.42 6.51
N GLY A 753 -15.56 32.60 7.30
CA GLY A 753 -15.73 32.58 8.74
C GLY A 753 -14.63 31.83 9.48
N TYR A 754 -14.68 31.95 10.79
CA TYR A 754 -13.76 31.33 11.72
C TYR A 754 -14.55 30.49 12.72
N PHE A 755 -14.08 29.27 12.94
CA PHE A 755 -14.48 28.44 14.06
C PHE A 755 -13.37 28.48 15.11
N TYR A 756 -13.65 29.06 16.27
CA TYR A 756 -12.78 28.95 17.42
C TYR A 756 -13.11 27.65 18.13
N ALA A 757 -12.38 26.58 17.81
CA ALA A 757 -12.57 25.28 18.41
C ALA A 757 -12.16 25.32 19.89
N HIS A 758 -12.86 24.55 20.72
CA HIS A 758 -12.48 24.26 22.09
C HIS A 758 -12.17 22.76 22.16
N PRO A 759 -10.91 22.35 21.88
CA PRO A 759 -10.54 20.95 21.83
C PRO A 759 -10.80 20.26 23.16
N SER A 760 -11.33 19.05 23.09
CA SER A 760 -11.53 18.18 24.25
C SER A 760 -10.92 16.82 23.98
N LEU A 761 -10.16 16.30 24.93
CA LEU A 761 -9.64 14.93 24.87
C LEU A 761 -10.80 13.95 25.04
N ALA A 762 -11.06 13.13 24.03
CA ALA A 762 -12.11 12.13 24.04
C ALA A 762 -11.52 10.74 23.76
N THR A 763 -12.14 9.72 24.34
CA THR A 763 -11.86 8.32 24.00
C THR A 763 -12.89 7.86 22.97
N PHE A 764 -12.42 7.38 21.82
CA PHE A 764 -13.32 6.81 20.83
C PHE A 764 -14.04 5.58 21.39
N THR A 765 -15.36 5.54 21.25
CA THR A 765 -16.20 4.46 21.76
C THR A 765 -16.49 3.39 20.71
N SER A 766 -16.10 3.62 19.45
CA SER A 766 -16.40 2.76 18.29
C SER A 766 -15.40 2.98 17.16
N GLY A 767 -15.30 2.04 16.22
CA GLY A 767 -14.41 2.11 15.07
C GLY A 767 -13.06 1.43 15.31
N ALA A 768 -12.15 1.52 14.34
CA ALA A 768 -10.81 0.93 14.38
C ALA A 768 -9.92 1.53 15.49
N ASP A 769 -10.29 2.70 16.03
CA ASP A 769 -9.57 3.37 17.12
C ASP A 769 -10.32 3.33 18.45
N ALA A 770 -11.31 2.43 18.60
CA ALA A 770 -12.02 2.26 19.86
C ALA A 770 -11.05 2.06 21.04
N GLY A 771 -11.21 2.87 22.09
CA GLY A 771 -10.33 2.90 23.26
C GLY A 771 -9.11 3.81 23.13
N LYS A 772 -8.79 4.35 21.94
CA LYS A 772 -7.75 5.37 21.78
C LYS A 772 -8.29 6.75 22.16
N GLN A 773 -7.41 7.59 22.68
CA GLN A 773 -7.70 9.00 22.96
C GLN A 773 -7.30 9.87 21.78
N ALA A 774 -8.12 10.87 21.47
CA ALA A 774 -7.81 11.91 20.51
C ALA A 774 -8.42 13.24 20.95
N TRP A 775 -7.77 14.34 20.56
CA TRP A 775 -8.35 15.67 20.70
C TRP A 775 -9.40 15.86 19.61
N LEU A 776 -10.59 16.29 20.01
CA LEU A 776 -11.73 16.52 19.13
C LEU A 776 -12.26 17.94 19.31
N ALA A 777 -12.63 18.59 18.21
CA ALA A 777 -13.28 19.90 18.20
C ALA A 777 -14.81 19.76 18.37
N THR A 778 -15.26 19.44 19.58
CA THR A 778 -16.69 19.18 19.89
C THR A 778 -17.45 20.41 20.43
N ALA A 779 -16.74 21.50 20.69
CA ALA A 779 -17.31 22.79 21.04
C ALA A 779 -16.62 23.87 20.21
N TYR A 780 -17.38 24.87 19.78
CA TYR A 780 -16.85 25.94 18.95
C TYR A 780 -17.59 27.25 19.18
N GLN A 781 -16.91 28.36 18.93
CA GLN A 781 -17.56 29.63 18.64
C GLN A 781 -17.42 29.90 17.15
N PHE A 782 -18.49 30.36 16.51
CA PHE A 782 -18.49 30.66 15.09
C PHE A 782 -18.64 32.15 14.85
N TYR A 783 -17.79 32.68 13.98
CA TYR A 783 -17.84 34.06 13.51
C TYR A 783 -17.81 34.09 11.99
N ALA A 784 -18.87 34.60 11.37
CA ALA A 784 -18.94 34.86 9.93
C ALA A 784 -19.79 36.10 9.63
N GLN A 785 -19.97 36.42 8.35
CA GLN A 785 -20.93 37.41 7.88
C GLN A 785 -21.88 36.81 6.84
N ASP A 786 -23.16 37.14 6.94
CA ASP A 786 -24.14 36.82 5.89
C ASP A 786 -23.92 37.70 4.65
N GLU A 787 -24.63 37.44 3.56
CA GLU A 787 -24.55 38.22 2.29
C GLU A 787 -24.84 39.72 2.43
N ASN A 788 -25.48 40.15 3.52
CA ASN A 788 -25.77 41.55 3.82
C ASN A 788 -24.70 42.20 4.70
N GLY A 789 -23.64 41.46 5.06
CA GLY A 789 -22.59 41.89 5.96
C GLY A 789 -22.98 41.83 7.45
N SER A 790 -24.13 41.26 7.79
CA SER A 790 -24.56 41.10 9.18
C SER A 790 -23.75 39.98 9.85
N PRO A 791 -23.32 40.16 11.11
CA PRO A 791 -22.54 39.14 11.80
C PRO A 791 -23.40 37.89 12.06
N ILE A 792 -22.87 36.73 11.70
CA ILE A 792 -23.38 35.42 12.11
C ILE A 792 -22.52 34.98 13.29
N LEU A 793 -23.14 34.93 14.47
CA LEU A 793 -22.50 34.50 15.72
C LEU A 793 -23.23 33.26 16.26
N GLY A 794 -22.48 32.29 16.76
CA GLY A 794 -23.05 31.14 17.47
C GLY A 794 -22.02 30.45 18.34
N ASN A 795 -22.50 29.71 19.34
CA ASN A 795 -21.72 28.95 20.32
C ASN A 795 -22.23 27.53 20.44
#